data_AF-A0A7W2JYS0-F1
#
_entry.id   AF-A0A7W2JYS0-F1
#
_cell.length_a   1.000
_cell.length_b   1.000
_cell.length_c   1.000
_cell.angle_alpha   90.00
_cell.angle_beta   90.00
_cell.angle_gamma   90.00
#
_symmetry.space_group_name_H-M   'P 1'
#
loop_
_entity.id
_entity.type
_entity.pdbx_description
1 polymer ?
#
loop_
_entity_poly.entity_id
_entity_poly.type
_entity_poly.pdbx_seq_one_letter_code
_entity_poly.pdbx_strand_id
1 'polypeptide(L)'
;MNKPAETSTQVFRLSTVTALLVSLGLASAFAGSLDDVGQPPPTDPSAYSEPPVTPVAQAAALEDLKSMPEANEGSLELTDGVYGNRATVTTNNVLPPALQTSRKYPTNGKPSPLFGAEPFTQQLLLFEEFGPEKLDPATPPYVMTFPPPVVGAAPAQDPDYAARSSPNGNALEAFLTQPGLTPFPSQYANVLDRNPWKAQIEMFLNRSGVGSPAEGRPPGKGWSHQRWNEFYPQAAFKTAQAGARINQGLRDRKQLHNYAKGEFAPGGLYYQTSDIPTTLGTTKGIDTRFHPKMPLQGHKALWTFDGTFPPKLLMVRYGQPVLMRHYNALPIDPSANNGFGLHTISTHEHNGHSPAESDGFANAYFFPGQYYDYRWPIQLAGYDSINTRAQDPRAAFPCAPGETLFVNDASPGLKTCENGSIKIRGDWRETMSTHWFHDHMLDFTAQNVYKGNAVMMNYYSAIDRGNEAQQDGVNLRFPSGAAMPWGNRDYDVNLVIADKAWDANGQLWFNPFNTDGFLGDQILVNWQYQPKLKVRARSYRFRILNGSVSRYFKFAVVREIAGNSGELKGPSGSNVSYARVPFHMIANDGNIMEHAVPFDGTLDLNGDGNLQDNNAILPLQGIAERYDIIINFARNGIKAGDKLYFVNLMEHDTGKGPKQAINLADVLSEKYKAVIKQTSKGPEWDGGDPVVGKFMQLIVQPFTGQDVSMDPSLYEPAKPGKAAGLVMIPLPLDRTSASDQVKLRAARHREFIFGRSDGTDSAPWTIKTDGGFGYSMDPRRINAAPQLASEATDGGFSGDGTLEVWKIKNGGNGWSHPVHVHFEEGVILSRDGKAPPEWEKWARKDVYRIGPDADSSEEVEMAIRFREFAGTYMEHCHNTQHEDTSMLLRWDLEHPGQFQMMPTPLPGWDGVEYVNSAALPTFRTASSGSGNDGNKPPVAVNDSAATMAGKPIVLNVLANDTDPDGNLPLSISSLAQPDSGQGTVSSNGTQLTYTPPATVATAFTASFTYAARDAKGLESLAPATVSIAVSPAVPMDEIQVSSATVQLRSNNRWTWEVSGTTSVATGNSIRVSTNTTSGPLDLGLAPLSSSGSGARWKLSVTTTGSGPASPPAVTVKSALGQSVTVPLSIK
;
A
#
# COMPACT_ATOMS: atom_id res chain seq x y z
N MET A 1 51.55 -19.17 68.80
CA MET A 1 52.89 -19.79 68.82
C MET A 1 53.21 -20.29 67.41
N ASN A 2 54.28 -19.75 66.84
CA ASN A 2 55.26 -20.28 65.87
C ASN A 2 54.85 -21.28 64.76
N LYS A 3 54.92 -20.77 63.50
CA LYS A 3 55.83 -21.14 62.36
C LYS A 3 56.72 -22.41 62.51
N PRO A 4 57.15 -23.11 61.43
CA PRO A 4 57.87 -22.58 60.21
C PRO A 4 57.40 -23.16 58.84
N ALA A 5 57.56 -22.51 57.65
CA ALA A 5 58.74 -22.21 56.78
C ALA A 5 59.46 -23.48 56.22
N GLU A 6 59.93 -23.64 54.97
CA GLU A 6 59.91 -23.00 53.63
C GLU A 6 60.79 -23.92 52.72
N THR A 7 60.50 -24.10 51.42
CA THR A 7 61.46 -23.92 50.27
C THR A 7 61.00 -24.51 48.90
N SER A 8 60.92 -23.60 47.92
CA SER A 8 61.33 -23.65 46.48
C SER A 8 60.84 -24.72 45.47
N THR A 9 60.06 -24.31 44.45
CA THR A 9 60.51 -24.19 43.04
C THR A 9 59.52 -23.38 42.17
N GLN A 10 60.03 -22.73 41.12
CA GLN A 10 59.45 -21.57 40.40
C GLN A 10 58.22 -21.84 39.49
N VAL A 11 57.30 -20.87 39.42
CA VAL A 11 56.32 -20.66 38.34
C VAL A 11 56.31 -19.18 37.93
N PHE A 12 56.20 -18.93 36.62
CA PHE A 12 56.22 -17.62 35.96
C PHE A 12 55.10 -16.67 36.43
N ARG A 13 55.46 -15.38 36.52
CA ARG A 13 54.68 -14.24 37.02
C ARG A 13 53.83 -13.58 35.94
N LEU A 14 52.64 -13.12 36.33
CA LEU A 14 52.06 -11.83 35.90
C LEU A 14 51.28 -11.23 37.08
N SER A 15 51.69 -10.05 37.52
CA SER A 15 51.22 -9.36 38.73
C SER A 15 50.51 -8.05 38.39
N THR A 16 49.27 -7.95 38.85
CA THR A 16 48.59 -6.77 39.46
C THR A 16 49.23 -5.38 39.30
N VAL A 17 48.50 -4.48 38.62
CA VAL A 17 48.37 -3.05 39.00
C VAL A 17 46.97 -2.58 38.58
N THR A 18 46.05 -2.35 39.53
CA THR A 18 44.87 -1.48 39.29
C THR A 18 44.30 -0.93 40.62
N ALA A 19 44.69 0.30 40.99
CA ALA A 19 43.90 1.21 41.82
C ALA A 19 44.45 2.64 41.75
N LEU A 20 43.59 3.56 41.28
CA LEU A 20 43.56 5.02 41.43
C LEU A 20 44.77 5.89 41.04
N LEU A 21 44.59 6.67 39.96
CA LEU A 21 44.96 8.09 39.90
C LEU A 21 43.90 8.84 39.08
N VAL A 22 43.08 9.60 39.80
CA VAL A 22 42.25 10.71 39.30
C VAL A 22 43.19 11.91 39.10
N SER A 23 43.29 12.47 37.89
CA SER A 23 43.33 13.92 37.60
C SER A 23 43.88 14.23 36.19
N LEU A 24 43.07 15.00 35.45
CA LEU A 24 43.41 15.87 34.31
C LEU A 24 44.12 15.27 33.08
N GLY A 25 43.29 14.77 32.17
CA GLY A 25 43.38 15.15 30.76
C GLY A 25 41.98 15.46 30.26
N LEU A 26 41.62 16.74 30.13
CA LEU A 26 40.45 17.17 29.37
C LEU A 26 40.70 16.83 27.89
N ALA A 27 40.56 15.55 27.54
CA ALA A 27 40.17 15.18 26.20
C ALA A 27 38.67 15.41 26.17
N SER A 28 38.24 16.44 25.44
CA SER A 28 36.87 16.58 24.99
C SER A 28 36.48 15.24 24.35
N ALA A 29 35.75 14.40 25.09
CA ALA A 29 35.06 13.29 24.49
C ALA A 29 34.03 13.93 23.58
N PHE A 30 34.36 14.08 22.31
CA PHE A 30 33.37 14.35 21.29
C PHE A 30 32.34 13.23 21.42
N ALA A 31 31.12 13.57 21.82
CA ALA A 31 29.99 12.68 21.74
C ALA A 31 29.95 12.18 20.28
N GLY A 32 30.13 10.87 20.08
CA GLY A 32 29.88 10.28 18.78
C GLY A 32 28.41 10.49 18.40
N SER A 33 28.10 10.45 17.10
CA SER A 33 26.72 10.48 16.61
C SER A 33 25.84 9.47 17.36
N LEU A 34 24.64 9.88 17.79
CA LEU A 34 23.71 9.03 18.53
C LEU A 34 23.29 7.79 17.72
N ASP A 35 23.19 7.95 16.40
CA ASP A 35 22.84 6.90 15.44
C ASP A 35 23.62 7.04 14.13
N ASP A 36 23.75 5.94 13.39
CA ASP A 36 24.39 5.91 12.06
C ASP A 36 23.32 6.08 10.97
N VAL A 37 23.19 7.31 10.46
CA VAL A 37 22.32 7.69 9.33
C VAL A 37 23.04 7.68 7.98
N GLY A 38 24.30 7.23 7.94
CA GLY A 38 25.06 7.20 6.70
C GLY A 38 24.48 6.20 5.70
N GLN A 39 24.73 6.43 4.42
CA GLN A 39 24.36 5.46 3.38
C GLN A 39 25.02 4.08 3.60
N PRO A 40 24.41 2.99 3.11
CA PRO A 40 25.04 1.68 3.15
C PRO A 40 26.35 1.66 2.36
N PRO A 41 27.44 1.04 2.89
CA PRO A 41 28.70 0.94 2.17
C PRO A 41 28.54 0.05 0.92
N PRO A 42 29.39 0.18 -0.11
CA PRO A 42 29.29 -0.62 -1.35
C PRO A 42 29.34 -2.14 -1.18
N THR A 43 29.78 -2.63 -0.02
CA THR A 43 29.82 -4.07 0.33
C THR A 43 28.54 -4.56 1.00
N ASP A 44 27.63 -3.65 1.38
CA ASP A 44 26.35 -3.99 1.99
C ASP A 44 25.38 -4.50 0.91
N PRO A 45 24.59 -5.57 1.16
CA PRO A 45 23.65 -6.09 0.17
C PRO A 45 22.58 -5.06 -0.26
N SER A 46 22.29 -4.08 0.58
CA SER A 46 21.35 -2.97 0.32
C SER A 46 22.04 -1.69 -0.16
N ALA A 47 23.28 -1.78 -0.67
CA ALA A 47 24.03 -0.65 -1.21
C ALA A 47 23.22 0.14 -2.25
N TYR A 48 23.24 1.47 -2.11
CA TYR A 48 22.52 2.34 -3.04
C TYR A 48 23.22 2.35 -4.39
N SER A 49 22.44 2.49 -5.46
CA SER A 49 22.92 2.50 -6.84
C SER A 49 22.89 3.90 -7.42
N GLU A 50 23.89 4.25 -8.22
CA GLU A 50 23.85 5.51 -8.99
C GLU A 50 22.64 5.54 -9.93
N PRO A 51 21.93 6.68 -10.02
CA PRO A 51 20.90 6.85 -11.05
C PRO A 51 21.54 6.83 -12.45
N PRO A 52 20.77 6.42 -13.48
CA PRO A 52 21.24 6.50 -14.85
C PRO A 52 21.73 7.91 -15.22
N VAL A 53 22.94 8.00 -15.78
CA VAL A 53 23.66 9.29 -15.99
C VAL A 53 23.09 10.19 -17.08
N THR A 54 22.16 9.70 -17.89
CA THR A 54 21.49 10.47 -18.95
C THR A 54 19.99 10.21 -18.97
N PRO A 55 19.16 11.16 -19.45
CA PRO A 55 17.73 10.93 -19.64
C PRO A 55 17.41 9.70 -20.51
N VAL A 56 18.25 9.41 -21.51
CA VAL A 56 18.11 8.22 -22.37
C VAL A 56 18.34 6.94 -21.57
N ALA A 57 19.36 6.91 -20.73
CA ALA A 57 19.63 5.76 -19.86
C ALA A 57 18.53 5.60 -18.79
N GLN A 58 17.96 6.70 -18.30
CA GLN A 58 16.83 6.67 -17.37
C GLN A 58 15.56 6.12 -18.02
N ALA A 59 15.25 6.56 -19.24
CA ALA A 59 14.15 6.01 -20.02
C ALA A 59 14.37 4.51 -20.33
N ALA A 60 15.60 4.12 -20.70
CA ALA A 60 15.94 2.71 -20.91
C ALA A 60 15.73 1.88 -19.64
N ALA A 61 16.16 2.36 -18.47
CA ALA A 61 15.93 1.67 -17.19
C ALA A 61 14.44 1.49 -16.86
N LEU A 62 13.60 2.48 -17.19
CA LEU A 62 12.14 2.37 -17.04
C LEU A 62 11.53 1.37 -18.03
N GLU A 63 12.02 1.32 -19.26
CA GLU A 63 11.57 0.33 -20.26
C GLU A 63 12.01 -1.09 -19.90
N ASP A 64 13.21 -1.26 -19.34
CA ASP A 64 13.75 -2.57 -18.94
C ASP A 64 12.84 -3.26 -17.91
N LEU A 65 12.21 -2.49 -17.00
CA LEU A 65 11.25 -3.01 -16.01
C LEU A 65 10.12 -3.80 -16.66
N LYS A 66 9.64 -3.39 -17.85
CA LYS A 66 8.52 -4.06 -18.54
C LYS A 66 8.85 -5.49 -19.01
N SER A 67 10.14 -5.80 -19.12
CA SER A 67 10.64 -7.12 -19.54
C SER A 67 11.01 -8.03 -18.36
N MET A 68 11.06 -7.47 -17.14
CA MET A 68 11.40 -8.23 -15.95
C MET A 68 10.20 -9.06 -15.45
N PRO A 69 10.43 -10.18 -14.76
CA PRO A 69 9.39 -10.87 -14.01
C PRO A 69 8.71 -9.96 -12.97
N GLU A 70 7.50 -10.36 -12.56
CA GLU A 70 6.78 -9.69 -11.46
C GLU A 70 7.63 -9.69 -10.19
N ALA A 71 7.67 -8.57 -9.47
CA ALA A 71 8.55 -8.41 -8.30
C ALA A 71 8.20 -9.33 -7.12
N ASN A 72 6.99 -9.90 -7.12
CA ASN A 72 6.50 -10.87 -6.14
C ASN A 72 6.45 -12.32 -6.67
N GLU A 73 7.03 -12.64 -7.84
CA GLU A 73 6.99 -14.00 -8.42
C GLU A 73 7.46 -15.09 -7.43
N GLY A 74 8.48 -14.78 -6.62
CA GLY A 74 9.02 -15.69 -5.59
C GLY A 74 8.02 -16.08 -4.50
N SER A 75 6.98 -15.27 -4.26
CA SER A 75 5.91 -15.57 -3.30
C SER A 75 4.97 -16.70 -3.76
N LEU A 76 5.09 -17.12 -5.02
CA LEU A 76 4.24 -18.13 -5.67
C LEU A 76 5.01 -19.39 -6.06
N GLU A 77 6.19 -19.62 -5.49
CA GLU A 77 7.00 -20.82 -5.76
C GLU A 77 6.26 -22.12 -5.35
N LEU A 78 6.27 -23.10 -6.25
CA LEU A 78 5.67 -24.43 -6.12
C LEU A 78 6.75 -25.53 -6.14
N THR A 79 6.32 -26.79 -6.19
CA THR A 79 7.21 -27.96 -6.32
C THR A 79 8.05 -27.88 -7.59
N ASP A 80 9.28 -28.42 -7.53
CA ASP A 80 10.16 -28.64 -8.69
C ASP A 80 10.62 -27.35 -9.40
N GLY A 81 10.74 -26.24 -8.67
CA GLY A 81 11.22 -24.96 -9.20
C GLY A 81 10.22 -24.28 -10.16
N VAL A 82 8.95 -24.66 -10.07
CA VAL A 82 7.87 -24.04 -10.84
C VAL A 82 7.36 -22.82 -10.09
N TYR A 83 7.27 -21.68 -10.77
CA TYR A 83 6.61 -20.48 -10.23
C TYR A 83 5.16 -20.45 -10.69
N GLY A 84 4.26 -20.27 -9.72
CA GLY A 84 2.86 -20.03 -9.96
C GLY A 84 2.58 -18.61 -10.44
N ASN A 85 1.30 -18.28 -10.55
CA ASN A 85 0.83 -16.92 -10.79
C ASN A 85 -0.43 -16.66 -9.93
N ARG A 86 -1.10 -15.53 -10.11
CA ARG A 86 -2.35 -15.21 -9.39
C ARG A 86 -3.45 -16.29 -9.53
N ALA A 87 -3.45 -17.10 -10.58
CA ALA A 87 -4.40 -18.21 -10.72
C ALA A 87 -4.09 -19.37 -9.76
N THR A 88 -2.83 -19.59 -9.40
CA THR A 88 -2.39 -20.65 -8.47
C THR A 88 -3.10 -20.54 -7.13
N VAL A 89 -3.15 -19.35 -6.56
CA VAL A 89 -3.80 -19.10 -5.27
C VAL A 89 -5.33 -19.09 -5.36
N THR A 90 -5.89 -18.89 -6.55
CA THR A 90 -7.35 -18.93 -6.74
C THR A 90 -7.87 -20.29 -7.20
N THR A 91 -7.01 -21.31 -7.29
CA THR A 91 -7.37 -22.68 -7.72
C THR A 91 -8.53 -23.27 -6.93
N ASN A 92 -8.60 -22.97 -5.63
CA ASN A 92 -9.65 -23.47 -4.74
C ASN A 92 -10.85 -22.51 -4.63
N ASN A 93 -11.05 -21.62 -5.61
CA ASN A 93 -12.19 -20.70 -5.60
C ASN A 93 -13.51 -21.47 -5.64
N VAL A 94 -14.32 -21.27 -4.58
CA VAL A 94 -15.60 -21.94 -4.35
C VAL A 94 -16.64 -21.60 -5.43
N LEU A 95 -16.45 -20.52 -6.21
CA LEU A 95 -17.34 -20.18 -7.32
C LEU A 95 -16.57 -19.74 -8.58
N PRO A 96 -16.35 -20.66 -9.54
CA PRO A 96 -15.74 -20.36 -10.84
C PRO A 96 -16.49 -19.26 -11.61
N PRO A 97 -15.81 -18.48 -12.47
CA PRO A 97 -16.41 -17.38 -13.24
C PRO A 97 -17.69 -17.76 -14.01
N ALA A 98 -17.72 -18.97 -14.58
CA ALA A 98 -18.87 -19.47 -15.36
C ALA A 98 -20.14 -19.70 -14.52
N LEU A 99 -20.01 -19.82 -13.20
CA LEU A 99 -21.11 -20.08 -12.26
C LEU A 99 -21.54 -18.82 -11.50
N GLN A 100 -20.97 -17.65 -11.81
CA GLN A 100 -21.36 -16.38 -11.21
C GLN A 100 -22.73 -15.94 -11.77
N THR A 101 -23.71 -15.82 -10.88
CA THR A 101 -25.13 -15.65 -11.25
C THR A 101 -25.61 -14.22 -11.20
N SER A 102 -24.96 -13.34 -10.43
CA SER A 102 -25.42 -11.97 -10.20
C SER A 102 -24.60 -10.94 -10.98
N ARG A 103 -25.24 -10.34 -11.98
CA ARG A 103 -24.96 -9.05 -12.66
C ARG A 103 -25.21 -7.78 -11.84
N LYS A 104 -26.01 -7.94 -10.79
CA LYS A 104 -26.76 -6.87 -10.14
C LYS A 104 -26.69 -7.15 -8.63
N TYR A 105 -25.70 -6.61 -7.92
CA TYR A 105 -25.58 -6.64 -6.44
C TYR A 105 -25.03 -7.94 -5.81
N PRO A 106 -24.44 -7.87 -4.60
CA PRO A 106 -23.21 -7.14 -4.23
C PRO A 106 -21.95 -8.00 -4.43
N THR A 107 -22.11 -9.32 -4.33
CA THR A 107 -21.00 -10.29 -4.26
C THR A 107 -20.60 -10.88 -5.60
N ASN A 108 -21.47 -10.81 -6.62
CA ASN A 108 -21.47 -11.65 -7.83
C ASN A 108 -21.70 -13.16 -7.56
N GLY A 109 -22.04 -13.52 -6.32
CA GLY A 109 -22.41 -14.86 -5.87
C GLY A 109 -23.89 -14.97 -5.49
N LYS A 110 -24.25 -16.05 -4.79
CA LYS A 110 -25.58 -16.21 -4.16
C LYS A 110 -25.63 -15.41 -2.85
N PRO A 111 -26.82 -14.99 -2.38
CA PRO A 111 -27.00 -14.40 -1.07
C PRO A 111 -26.44 -15.28 0.05
N SER A 112 -25.71 -14.66 0.98
CA SER A 112 -25.14 -15.30 2.16
C SER A 112 -26.23 -15.90 3.07
N PRO A 113 -26.30 -17.23 3.27
CA PRO A 113 -27.32 -17.85 4.11
C PRO A 113 -27.13 -17.52 5.60
N LEU A 114 -28.19 -17.16 6.32
CA LEU A 114 -28.07 -16.74 7.72
C LEU A 114 -28.03 -17.88 8.75
N PHE A 115 -28.33 -19.13 8.37
CA PHE A 115 -28.38 -20.29 9.29
C PHE A 115 -29.27 -20.08 10.53
N GLY A 116 -30.32 -19.26 10.40
CA GLY A 116 -31.21 -18.88 11.50
C GLY A 116 -30.63 -17.85 12.47
N ALA A 117 -29.48 -17.23 12.15
CA ALA A 117 -28.98 -16.05 12.85
C ALA A 117 -30.01 -14.92 12.80
N GLU A 118 -30.21 -14.28 13.94
CA GLU A 118 -31.19 -13.21 14.09
C GLU A 118 -30.46 -11.93 14.52
N PRO A 119 -30.77 -10.78 13.91
CA PRO A 119 -30.19 -9.49 14.28
C PRO A 119 -30.28 -9.21 15.78
N PHE A 120 -29.21 -8.64 16.33
CA PHE A 120 -29.14 -8.12 17.71
C PHE A 120 -29.37 -9.19 18.79
N THR A 121 -29.19 -10.47 18.47
CA THR A 121 -29.31 -11.56 19.46
C THR A 121 -28.02 -11.88 20.18
N GLN A 122 -26.86 -11.58 19.58
CA GLN A 122 -25.54 -11.78 20.18
C GLN A 122 -24.92 -10.49 20.74
N GLN A 123 -24.19 -10.59 21.85
CA GLN A 123 -23.38 -9.51 22.41
C GLN A 123 -22.14 -9.23 21.53
N LEU A 124 -21.81 -7.94 21.39
CA LEU A 124 -20.58 -7.49 20.74
C LEU A 124 -19.33 -7.99 21.50
N LEU A 125 -18.40 -8.59 20.77
CA LEU A 125 -17.04 -8.86 21.23
C LEU A 125 -16.26 -7.54 21.20
N LEU A 126 -15.86 -7.08 22.38
CA LEU A 126 -14.89 -6.00 22.50
C LEU A 126 -13.49 -6.55 22.20
N PHE A 127 -12.63 -5.66 21.70
CA PHE A 127 -11.27 -6.00 21.32
C PHE A 127 -10.45 -6.58 22.48
N GLU A 128 -9.63 -7.57 22.15
CA GLU A 128 -8.67 -8.21 23.05
C GLU A 128 -7.27 -7.61 22.84
N GLU A 129 -6.65 -7.13 23.91
CA GLU A 129 -5.34 -6.47 23.85
C GLU A 129 -4.19 -7.45 23.59
N PHE A 130 -3.18 -7.01 22.83
CA PHE A 130 -1.92 -7.76 22.70
C PHE A 130 -1.12 -7.82 24.00
N GLY A 131 -1.18 -6.75 24.80
CA GLY A 131 -0.41 -6.52 26.02
C GLY A 131 1.11 -6.50 25.80
N PRO A 132 1.67 -5.38 25.31
CA PRO A 132 3.12 -5.16 25.29
C PRO A 132 3.73 -5.27 26.68
N GLU A 133 4.85 -5.97 26.76
CA GLU A 133 5.62 -6.16 27.99
C GLU A 133 6.97 -5.47 27.85
N LYS A 134 7.64 -5.17 28.97
CA LYS A 134 8.99 -4.59 28.93
C LYS A 134 9.93 -5.49 28.11
N LEU A 135 10.65 -4.91 27.15
CA LEU A 135 11.72 -5.61 26.46
C LEU A 135 12.94 -5.72 27.39
N ASP A 136 13.09 -6.86 28.05
CA ASP A 136 14.15 -7.07 29.04
C ASP A 136 15.25 -8.01 28.51
N PRO A 137 16.48 -7.51 28.30
CA PRO A 137 17.60 -8.32 27.80
C PRO A 137 18.07 -9.40 28.79
N ALA A 138 17.64 -9.35 30.06
CA ALA A 138 17.90 -10.40 31.04
C ALA A 138 16.91 -11.58 30.95
N THR A 139 15.88 -11.48 30.10
CA THR A 139 14.92 -12.58 29.90
C THR A 139 15.63 -13.79 29.29
N PRO A 140 15.51 -15.00 29.88
CA PRO A 140 16.12 -16.20 29.32
C PRO A 140 15.63 -16.50 27.90
N PRO A 141 16.50 -17.07 27.03
CA PRO A 141 16.09 -17.44 25.68
C PRO A 141 15.02 -18.53 25.68
N TYR A 142 14.24 -18.58 24.59
CA TYR A 142 13.19 -19.59 24.41
C TYR A 142 13.72 -21.01 24.52
N VAL A 143 12.85 -21.89 25.02
CA VAL A 143 13.08 -23.34 25.04
C VAL A 143 12.36 -24.01 23.87
N MET A 144 11.25 -23.44 23.41
CA MET A 144 10.47 -23.94 22.27
C MET A 144 10.71 -23.08 21.03
N THR A 145 11.00 -23.73 19.91
CA THR A 145 11.07 -23.11 18.58
C THR A 145 9.66 -22.84 18.05
N PHE A 146 9.55 -21.99 17.03
CA PHE A 146 8.29 -21.74 16.35
C PHE A 146 7.72 -23.05 15.77
N PRO A 147 6.53 -23.51 16.19
CA PRO A 147 6.06 -24.85 15.87
C PRO A 147 5.75 -24.98 14.36
N PRO A 148 6.16 -26.08 13.71
CA PRO A 148 5.85 -26.32 12.30
C PRO A 148 4.37 -26.63 12.09
N PRO A 149 3.88 -26.51 10.85
CA PRO A 149 2.54 -26.98 10.51
C PRO A 149 2.47 -28.51 10.61
N VAL A 150 1.32 -29.01 11.05
CA VAL A 150 1.06 -30.45 11.23
C VAL A 150 -0.32 -30.81 10.70
N VAL A 151 -0.51 -32.07 10.31
CA VAL A 151 -1.84 -32.60 9.99
C VAL A 151 -2.74 -32.62 11.23
N GLY A 152 -4.05 -32.44 11.04
CA GLY A 152 -5.01 -32.47 12.12
C GLY A 152 -6.45 -32.44 11.62
N ALA A 153 -7.41 -32.49 12.54
CA ALA A 153 -8.82 -32.52 12.16
C ALA A 153 -9.30 -31.18 11.58
N ALA A 154 -10.05 -31.25 10.48
CA ALA A 154 -10.85 -30.13 10.01
C ALA A 154 -11.91 -29.74 11.07
N PRO A 155 -12.28 -28.45 11.17
CA PRO A 155 -11.87 -27.33 10.31
C PRO A 155 -10.58 -26.61 10.77
N ALA A 156 -10.01 -26.98 11.91
CA ALA A 156 -8.87 -26.30 12.52
C ALA A 156 -7.53 -26.57 11.80
N GLN A 157 -7.39 -27.73 11.15
CA GLN A 157 -6.18 -28.15 10.43
C GLN A 157 -6.54 -28.97 9.18
N ASP A 158 -5.56 -29.22 8.31
CA ASP A 158 -5.72 -30.10 7.14
C ASP A 158 -5.47 -31.57 7.56
N PRO A 159 -6.39 -32.52 7.26
CA PRO A 159 -6.25 -33.91 7.69
C PRO A 159 -5.21 -34.69 6.90
N ASP A 160 -4.87 -34.24 5.69
CA ASP A 160 -4.14 -35.04 4.70
C ASP A 160 -2.71 -34.52 4.47
N TYR A 161 -2.50 -33.19 4.53
CA TYR A 161 -1.22 -32.58 4.16
C TYR A 161 -0.78 -31.48 5.13
N ALA A 162 0.37 -31.69 5.78
CA ALA A 162 0.94 -30.72 6.72
C ALA A 162 1.25 -29.36 6.05
N ALA A 163 1.78 -29.33 4.82
CA ALA A 163 2.08 -28.08 4.10
C ALA A 163 0.83 -27.22 3.83
N ARG A 164 -0.36 -27.83 3.84
CA ARG A 164 -1.66 -27.16 3.66
C ARG A 164 -2.31 -26.76 4.98
N SER A 165 -1.64 -26.98 6.11
CA SER A 165 -2.15 -26.73 7.45
C SER A 165 -1.39 -25.61 8.16
N SER A 166 -1.94 -25.15 9.28
CA SER A 166 -1.24 -24.31 10.27
C SER A 166 -0.66 -25.18 11.41
N PRO A 167 0.19 -24.60 12.28
CA PRO A 167 0.62 -25.24 13.52
C PRO A 167 -0.57 -25.60 14.43
N ASN A 168 -0.40 -26.63 15.26
CA ASN A 168 -1.42 -26.95 16.25
C ASN A 168 -1.64 -25.78 17.23
N GLY A 169 -2.89 -25.40 17.47
CA GLY A 169 -3.23 -24.22 18.28
C GLY A 169 -2.65 -24.22 19.70
N ASN A 170 -2.60 -25.38 20.37
CA ASN A 170 -2.01 -25.47 21.71
C ASN A 170 -0.49 -25.28 21.67
N ALA A 171 0.18 -25.83 20.65
CA ALA A 171 1.62 -25.65 20.47
C ALA A 171 1.98 -24.20 20.12
N LEU A 172 1.19 -23.56 19.24
CA LEU A 172 1.37 -22.15 18.88
C LEU A 172 1.19 -21.25 20.11
N GLU A 173 0.18 -21.51 20.92
CA GLU A 173 -0.07 -20.70 22.12
C GLU A 173 0.99 -20.92 23.21
N ALA A 174 1.44 -22.17 23.40
CA ALA A 174 2.57 -22.47 24.28
C ALA A 174 3.83 -21.70 23.85
N PHE A 175 4.09 -21.63 22.54
CA PHE A 175 5.18 -20.84 21.97
C PHE A 175 5.03 -19.34 22.25
N LEU A 176 3.85 -18.77 21.98
CA LEU A 176 3.56 -17.34 22.17
C LEU A 176 3.55 -16.92 23.65
N THR A 177 3.30 -17.85 24.57
CA THR A 177 3.31 -17.59 26.03
C THR A 177 4.73 -17.47 26.60
N GLN A 178 5.76 -17.93 25.89
CA GLN A 178 7.14 -17.79 26.37
C GLN A 178 7.47 -16.30 26.63
N PRO A 179 8.20 -15.95 27.69
CA PRO A 179 8.54 -14.55 27.98
C PRO A 179 9.56 -14.01 26.97
N GLY A 180 9.54 -12.68 26.76
CA GLY A 180 10.54 -11.97 25.96
C GLY A 180 10.56 -12.35 24.47
N LEU A 181 11.65 -11.94 23.81
CA LEU A 181 11.94 -12.19 22.40
C LEU A 181 13.26 -12.95 22.24
N THR A 182 13.24 -14.06 21.50
CA THR A 182 14.43 -14.85 21.15
C THR A 182 14.42 -15.18 19.66
N PRO A 183 15.52 -14.94 18.94
CA PRO A 183 16.72 -14.21 19.40
C PRO A 183 16.37 -12.77 19.80
N PHE A 184 17.20 -12.17 20.65
CA PHE A 184 16.96 -10.81 21.12
C PHE A 184 17.03 -9.83 19.93
N PRO A 185 16.08 -8.89 19.78
CA PRO A 185 16.06 -7.98 18.64
C PRO A 185 17.33 -7.12 18.56
N SER A 186 17.73 -6.79 17.33
CA SER A 186 18.85 -5.89 17.03
C SER A 186 18.48 -4.89 15.95
N GLN A 187 19.31 -3.85 15.80
CA GLN A 187 19.19 -2.90 14.70
C GLN A 187 19.12 -3.59 13.33
N TYR A 188 20.02 -4.53 13.07
CA TYR A 188 20.08 -5.29 11.83
C TYR A 188 19.16 -6.51 11.87
N ALA A 189 18.67 -6.92 10.69
CA ALA A 189 17.92 -8.14 10.53
C ALA A 189 18.80 -9.36 10.88
N ASN A 190 18.21 -10.33 11.58
CA ASN A 190 18.87 -11.58 11.91
C ASN A 190 18.97 -12.50 10.69
N VAL A 191 20.16 -12.54 10.10
CA VAL A 191 20.51 -13.42 8.99
C VAL A 191 21.20 -14.73 9.40
N LEU A 192 21.41 -14.94 10.71
CA LEU A 192 22.18 -16.07 11.24
C LEU A 192 21.29 -17.28 11.51
N ASP A 193 20.15 -17.07 12.17
CA ASP A 193 19.21 -18.15 12.45
C ASP A 193 18.44 -18.52 11.19
N ARG A 194 18.33 -19.82 10.92
CA ARG A 194 17.59 -20.32 9.75
C ARG A 194 16.11 -20.44 10.05
N ASN A 195 15.29 -20.35 9.01
CA ASN A 195 13.85 -20.60 9.12
C ASN A 195 13.59 -21.96 9.81
N PRO A 196 12.89 -21.99 10.95
CA PRO A 196 12.64 -23.22 11.71
C PRO A 196 11.81 -24.25 10.94
N TRP A 197 11.13 -23.84 9.88
CA TRP A 197 10.32 -24.71 9.02
C TRP A 197 11.09 -25.22 7.79
N LYS A 198 12.41 -25.00 7.71
CA LYS A 198 13.25 -25.38 6.57
C LYS A 198 12.96 -26.79 6.05
N ALA A 199 12.88 -27.79 6.93
CA ALA A 199 12.64 -29.17 6.52
C ALA A 199 11.27 -29.37 5.84
N GLN A 200 10.23 -28.72 6.35
CA GLN A 200 8.88 -28.78 5.78
C GLN A 200 8.81 -28.04 4.44
N ILE A 201 9.53 -26.91 4.32
CA ILE A 201 9.63 -26.14 3.09
C ILE A 201 10.38 -26.92 2.01
N GLU A 202 11.55 -27.49 2.32
CA GLU A 202 12.33 -28.32 1.38
C GLU A 202 11.52 -29.54 0.89
N MET A 203 10.76 -30.16 1.80
CA MET A 203 9.87 -31.27 1.45
C MET A 203 8.71 -30.83 0.53
N PHE A 204 8.12 -29.66 0.78
CA PHE A 204 7.06 -29.13 -0.09
C PHE A 204 7.59 -28.72 -1.46
N LEU A 205 8.68 -27.96 -1.52
CA LEU A 205 9.26 -27.46 -2.76
C LEU A 205 9.97 -28.55 -3.58
N ASN A 206 10.20 -29.73 -3.00
CA ASN A 206 11.02 -30.80 -3.57
C ASN A 206 12.43 -30.32 -3.96
N ARG A 207 13.04 -29.46 -3.14
CA ARG A 207 14.39 -28.92 -3.36
C ARG A 207 15.20 -28.86 -2.07
N SER A 208 16.52 -29.01 -2.18
CA SER A 208 17.45 -28.91 -1.05
C SER A 208 18.18 -27.56 -1.03
N GLY A 209 18.56 -27.09 0.16
CA GLY A 209 19.41 -25.92 0.31
C GLY A 209 18.66 -24.62 0.57
N VAL A 210 17.36 -24.69 0.88
CA VAL A 210 16.55 -23.52 1.26
C VAL A 210 17.23 -22.77 2.40
N GLY A 211 17.70 -21.57 2.08
CA GLY A 211 18.63 -20.80 2.91
C GLY A 211 18.00 -19.70 3.75
N SER A 212 16.68 -19.46 3.65
CA SER A 212 16.05 -18.29 4.27
C SER A 212 16.36 -18.15 5.77
N PRO A 213 16.64 -16.92 6.24
CA PRO A 213 16.71 -16.62 7.66
C PRO A 213 15.36 -16.76 8.36
N ALA A 214 15.38 -16.87 9.68
CA ALA A 214 14.19 -16.86 10.52
C ALA A 214 13.53 -15.47 10.54
N GLU A 215 14.30 -14.39 10.43
CA GLU A 215 13.77 -13.04 10.23
C GLU A 215 13.62 -12.75 8.73
N GLY A 216 12.41 -12.42 8.29
CA GLY A 216 12.09 -12.14 6.88
C GLY A 216 12.30 -10.69 6.47
N ARG A 217 12.70 -9.81 7.38
CA ARG A 217 13.03 -8.41 7.05
C ARG A 217 14.23 -8.37 6.08
N PRO A 218 14.18 -7.53 5.03
CA PRO A 218 15.31 -7.39 4.12
C PRO A 218 16.63 -7.08 4.87
N PRO A 219 17.74 -7.79 4.56
CA PRO A 219 19.00 -7.63 5.27
C PRO A 219 19.81 -6.46 4.73
N GLY A 220 20.76 -5.97 5.53
CA GLY A 220 21.62 -4.84 5.15
C GLY A 220 21.23 -3.53 5.84
N LYS A 221 22.12 -2.55 5.76
CA LYS A 221 21.96 -1.27 6.48
C LYS A 221 20.76 -0.45 6.00
N GLY A 222 20.44 -0.47 4.71
CA GLY A 222 19.32 0.29 4.13
C GLY A 222 17.94 -0.13 4.63
N TRP A 223 17.84 -1.34 5.20
CA TRP A 223 16.61 -1.88 5.82
C TRP A 223 16.80 -2.16 7.33
N SER A 224 17.90 -1.66 7.91
CA SER A 224 18.13 -1.74 9.34
C SER A 224 17.23 -0.76 10.09
N HIS A 225 16.95 -1.04 11.37
CA HIS A 225 16.09 -0.16 12.15
C HIS A 225 16.72 1.22 12.27
N GLN A 226 16.03 2.22 11.74
CA GLN A 226 16.52 3.59 11.76
C GLN A 226 16.47 4.16 13.17
N ARG A 227 17.53 4.89 13.53
CA ARG A 227 17.66 5.56 14.84
C ARG A 227 17.44 4.60 16.01
N TRP A 228 18.14 3.47 15.97
CA TRP A 228 17.94 2.36 16.90
C TRP A 228 18.31 2.72 18.34
N ASN A 229 19.39 3.46 18.56
CA ASN A 229 19.80 3.85 19.90
C ASN A 229 18.89 4.95 20.45
N GLU A 230 18.48 5.90 19.59
CA GLU A 230 17.57 6.97 20.01
C GLU A 230 16.19 6.46 20.41
N PHE A 231 15.59 5.62 19.56
CA PHE A 231 14.27 5.05 19.80
C PHE A 231 14.38 3.55 20.05
N TYR A 232 15.23 3.21 21.02
CA TYR A 232 15.37 1.82 21.46
C TYR A 232 14.02 1.29 21.99
N PRO A 233 13.55 0.12 21.51
CA PRO A 233 12.25 -0.43 21.92
C PRO A 233 12.24 -0.71 23.42
N GLN A 234 11.31 -0.07 24.13
CA GLN A 234 11.16 -0.22 25.58
C GLN A 234 10.13 -1.28 25.94
N ALA A 235 9.16 -1.49 25.05
CA ALA A 235 8.17 -2.55 25.15
C ALA A 235 8.18 -3.41 23.88
N ALA A 236 7.76 -4.65 24.03
CA ALA A 236 7.62 -5.57 22.92
C ALA A 236 6.45 -6.52 23.13
N PHE A 237 5.93 -7.03 22.02
CA PHE A 237 5.02 -8.16 22.02
C PHE A 237 5.28 -9.05 20.81
N LYS A 238 4.79 -10.28 20.91
CA LYS A 238 4.75 -11.21 19.79
C LYS A 238 3.33 -11.64 19.49
N THR A 239 3.10 -11.90 18.21
CA THR A 239 1.84 -12.37 17.66
C THR A 239 2.13 -13.26 16.46
N ALA A 240 1.16 -14.07 16.06
CA ALA A 240 1.25 -14.85 14.83
C ALA A 240 0.06 -14.59 13.93
N GLN A 241 0.28 -14.37 12.63
CA GLN A 241 -0.80 -14.49 11.66
C GLN A 241 -1.11 -15.97 11.48
N ALA A 242 -2.33 -16.39 11.83
CA ALA A 242 -2.68 -17.80 11.85
C ALA A 242 -4.10 -18.06 11.33
N GLY A 243 -4.33 -19.28 10.86
CA GLY A 243 -5.67 -19.75 10.54
C GLY A 243 -6.60 -19.82 11.75
N ALA A 244 -7.89 -19.62 11.48
CA ALA A 244 -8.97 -19.67 12.46
C ALA A 244 -8.88 -20.88 13.40
N ARG A 245 -8.88 -20.60 14.71
CA ARG A 245 -8.82 -21.57 15.81
C ARG A 245 -9.56 -21.03 17.04
N ILE A 246 -9.86 -21.93 17.97
CA ILE A 246 -10.45 -21.55 19.26
C ILE A 246 -9.45 -20.74 20.11
N ASN A 247 -9.95 -19.72 20.81
CA ASN A 247 -9.16 -18.94 21.76
C ASN A 247 -8.94 -19.75 23.05
N GLN A 248 -7.70 -19.92 23.50
CA GLN A 248 -7.37 -20.65 24.74
C GLN A 248 -7.07 -19.72 25.93
N GLY A 249 -7.18 -18.40 25.75
CA GLY A 249 -7.04 -17.39 26.80
C GLY A 249 -5.63 -16.76 26.91
N LEU A 250 -4.76 -16.91 25.91
CA LEU A 250 -3.40 -16.34 25.87
C LEU A 250 -3.34 -14.90 26.39
N ARG A 251 -4.29 -14.07 25.94
CA ARG A 251 -4.28 -12.63 26.15
C ARG A 251 -5.04 -12.20 27.41
N ASP A 252 -5.68 -13.09 28.15
CA ASP A 252 -6.49 -12.74 29.32
C ASP A 252 -5.68 -11.94 30.36
N ARG A 253 -4.47 -12.42 30.66
CA ARG A 253 -3.54 -11.77 31.61
C ARG A 253 -2.75 -10.63 31.00
N LYS A 254 -2.91 -10.40 29.69
CA LYS A 254 -2.24 -9.35 28.92
C LYS A 254 -3.14 -8.12 28.72
N GLN A 255 -4.41 -8.20 29.12
CA GLN A 255 -5.30 -7.03 29.18
C GLN A 255 -4.85 -6.10 30.31
N LEU A 256 -4.73 -4.80 30.05
CA LEU A 256 -4.33 -3.78 31.02
C LEU A 256 -5.30 -3.75 32.24
N HIS A 257 -6.59 -3.95 31.97
CA HIS A 257 -7.63 -4.01 33.01
C HIS A 257 -7.66 -5.36 33.77
N ASN A 258 -7.01 -6.40 33.26
CA ASN A 258 -6.90 -7.75 33.82
C ASN A 258 -8.24 -8.33 34.34
N TYR A 259 -9.34 -8.03 33.64
CA TYR A 259 -10.73 -8.29 34.04
C TYR A 259 -11.07 -7.97 35.52
N ALA A 260 -10.41 -6.96 36.08
CA ALA A 260 -10.50 -6.60 37.49
C ALA A 260 -10.75 -5.11 37.73
N LYS A 261 -10.80 -4.30 36.67
CA LYS A 261 -10.98 -2.85 36.72
C LYS A 261 -12.16 -2.41 35.86
N GLY A 262 -12.88 -1.41 36.34
CA GLY A 262 -13.89 -0.72 35.55
C GLY A 262 -15.07 -1.61 35.13
N GLU A 263 -15.63 -1.34 33.95
CA GLU A 263 -16.71 -2.12 33.32
C GLU A 263 -16.25 -3.53 32.91
N PHE A 264 -14.94 -3.81 32.94
CA PHE A 264 -14.38 -5.15 32.74
C PHE A 264 -14.20 -5.94 34.05
N ALA A 265 -14.53 -5.39 35.22
CA ALA A 265 -14.48 -6.09 36.51
C ALA A 265 -15.81 -6.81 36.82
N PRO A 266 -15.86 -7.76 37.78
CA PRO A 266 -17.11 -8.37 38.22
C PRO A 266 -18.20 -7.34 38.53
N GLY A 267 -19.35 -7.47 37.86
CA GLY A 267 -20.49 -6.53 37.96
C GLY A 267 -20.50 -5.39 36.91
N GLY A 268 -19.41 -5.22 36.16
CA GLY A 268 -19.33 -4.32 35.01
C GLY A 268 -20.02 -4.87 33.76
N LEU A 269 -20.31 -4.01 32.78
CA LEU A 269 -21.03 -4.39 31.56
C LEU A 269 -20.27 -5.37 30.65
N TYR A 270 -18.94 -5.42 30.72
CA TYR A 270 -18.08 -6.16 29.79
C TYR A 270 -17.32 -7.32 30.44
N TYR A 271 -17.55 -7.60 31.71
CA TYR A 271 -16.94 -8.74 32.39
C TYR A 271 -17.35 -10.08 31.76
N GLN A 272 -18.62 -10.19 31.35
CA GLN A 272 -19.08 -11.27 30.48
C GLN A 272 -18.66 -10.91 29.05
N THR A 273 -17.62 -11.56 28.51
CA THR A 273 -17.02 -11.14 27.23
C THR A 273 -17.83 -11.56 26.00
N SER A 274 -18.64 -12.61 26.11
CA SER A 274 -19.52 -13.13 25.05
C SER A 274 -20.81 -13.71 25.65
N ASP A 275 -21.79 -14.15 24.85
CA ASP A 275 -22.98 -14.85 25.40
C ASP A 275 -22.71 -16.30 25.85
N ILE A 276 -21.47 -16.79 25.75
CA ILE A 276 -21.08 -18.13 26.23
C ILE A 276 -20.97 -18.11 27.76
N PRO A 277 -21.71 -18.95 28.52
CA PRO A 277 -21.75 -18.87 29.99
C PRO A 277 -20.39 -18.99 30.71
N THR A 278 -19.38 -19.60 30.06
CA THR A 278 -18.05 -19.81 30.63
C THR A 278 -17.07 -18.66 30.39
N THR A 279 -17.48 -17.57 29.75
CA THR A 279 -16.59 -16.45 29.38
C THR A 279 -16.69 -15.25 30.34
N LEU A 280 -16.82 -15.54 31.64
CA LEU A 280 -16.74 -14.53 32.71
C LEU A 280 -15.27 -14.18 32.97
N GLY A 281 -14.86 -12.95 32.65
CA GLY A 281 -13.51 -12.46 32.86
C GLY A 281 -12.43 -13.19 32.05
N THR A 282 -12.79 -13.71 30.88
CA THR A 282 -11.89 -14.46 29.99
C THR A 282 -12.45 -14.49 28.57
N THR A 283 -11.59 -14.59 27.56
CA THR A 283 -11.95 -14.89 26.16
C THR A 283 -11.78 -16.37 25.81
N LYS A 284 -11.29 -17.19 26.74
CA LYS A 284 -11.08 -18.62 26.55
C LYS A 284 -12.38 -19.33 26.17
N GLY A 285 -12.29 -20.14 25.11
CA GLY A 285 -13.41 -20.93 24.59
C GLY A 285 -14.24 -20.20 23.54
N ILE A 286 -13.98 -18.91 23.27
CA ILE A 286 -14.59 -18.21 22.14
C ILE A 286 -14.02 -18.79 20.85
N ASP A 287 -14.90 -19.16 19.94
CA ASP A 287 -14.57 -19.68 18.62
C ASP A 287 -14.83 -18.67 17.50
N THR A 288 -14.32 -18.96 16.31
CA THR A 288 -14.31 -18.07 15.14
C THR A 288 -15.60 -18.18 14.35
N ARG A 289 -16.74 -17.87 14.97
CA ARG A 289 -18.04 -17.75 14.30
C ARG A 289 -18.45 -16.29 14.19
N PHE A 290 -19.07 -15.92 13.07
CA PHE A 290 -19.67 -14.58 12.93
C PHE A 290 -20.97 -14.42 13.74
N HIS A 291 -21.62 -15.53 14.09
CA HIS A 291 -22.78 -15.60 14.98
C HIS A 291 -22.88 -17.02 15.58
N PRO A 292 -23.36 -17.22 16.82
CA PRO A 292 -23.44 -18.55 17.45
C PRO A 292 -24.23 -19.61 16.66
N LYS A 293 -25.18 -19.19 15.83
CA LYS A 293 -25.98 -20.06 14.94
C LYS A 293 -25.32 -20.34 13.57
N MET A 294 -24.21 -19.67 13.24
CA MET A 294 -23.49 -19.87 11.98
C MET A 294 -22.38 -20.94 12.11
N PRO A 295 -21.94 -21.54 11.00
CA PRO A 295 -20.80 -22.47 10.98
C PRO A 295 -19.50 -21.84 11.46
N LEU A 296 -18.62 -22.67 12.04
CA LEU A 296 -17.26 -22.30 12.41
C LEU A 296 -16.43 -22.00 11.16
N GLN A 297 -15.62 -20.94 11.18
CA GLN A 297 -14.69 -20.65 10.08
C GLN A 297 -13.51 -21.61 10.08
N GLY A 298 -13.16 -22.14 8.90
CA GLY A 298 -11.99 -22.99 8.71
C GLY A 298 -10.68 -22.22 8.63
N HIS A 299 -9.60 -22.89 9.01
CA HIS A 299 -8.27 -22.27 9.10
C HIS A 299 -7.72 -21.71 7.78
N LYS A 300 -8.27 -22.14 6.64
CA LYS A 300 -7.92 -21.61 5.30
C LYS A 300 -8.79 -20.42 4.89
N ALA A 301 -9.99 -20.30 5.44
CA ALA A 301 -10.98 -19.30 5.05
C ALA A 301 -10.77 -17.97 5.79
N LEU A 302 -10.42 -18.02 7.07
CA LEU A 302 -10.24 -16.84 7.93
C LEU A 302 -8.85 -16.88 8.57
N TRP A 303 -8.11 -15.77 8.43
CA TRP A 303 -6.76 -15.59 8.96
C TRP A 303 -6.72 -14.32 9.81
N THR A 304 -6.55 -14.47 11.12
CA THR A 304 -6.49 -13.33 12.06
C THR A 304 -5.21 -13.37 12.88
N PHE A 305 -4.92 -12.27 13.56
CA PHE A 305 -3.88 -12.24 14.58
C PHE A 305 -4.19 -13.24 15.71
N ASP A 306 -3.21 -14.10 16.00
CA ASP A 306 -3.27 -15.31 16.81
C ASP A 306 -4.26 -16.39 16.30
N GLY A 307 -4.95 -16.17 15.17
CA GLY A 307 -5.98 -17.04 14.60
C GLY A 307 -7.29 -17.08 15.42
N THR A 308 -7.52 -16.12 16.30
CA THR A 308 -8.60 -16.19 17.31
C THR A 308 -9.51 -14.96 17.29
N PHE A 309 -10.70 -15.10 17.87
CA PHE A 309 -11.54 -14.00 18.33
C PHE A 309 -11.44 -13.83 19.86
N PRO A 310 -11.66 -12.62 20.41
CA PRO A 310 -12.00 -11.36 19.75
C PRO A 310 -10.93 -10.77 18.81
N PRO A 311 -11.26 -9.79 17.94
CA PRO A 311 -10.25 -9.06 17.18
C PRO A 311 -9.27 -8.35 18.12
N LYS A 312 -8.04 -8.13 17.64
CA LYS A 312 -6.93 -7.67 18.49
C LYS A 312 -6.80 -6.16 18.49
N LEU A 313 -6.39 -5.61 19.64
CA LEU A 313 -6.10 -4.19 19.84
C LEU A 313 -4.68 -4.03 20.37
N LEU A 314 -3.93 -3.11 19.79
CA LEU A 314 -2.69 -2.61 20.38
C LEU A 314 -2.95 -1.28 21.09
N MET A 315 -2.46 -1.14 22.32
CA MET A 315 -2.47 0.12 23.05
C MET A 315 -1.05 0.60 23.23
N VAL A 316 -0.77 1.84 22.81
CA VAL A 316 0.55 2.46 22.89
C VAL A 316 0.47 3.87 23.47
N ARG A 317 1.62 4.42 23.84
CA ARG A 317 1.75 5.74 24.43
C ARG A 317 2.90 6.49 23.77
N TYR A 318 2.67 7.76 23.45
CA TYR A 318 3.73 8.62 22.92
C TYR A 318 4.96 8.65 23.82
N GLY A 319 6.14 8.46 23.24
CA GLY A 319 7.42 8.39 23.94
C GLY A 319 7.86 6.99 24.36
N GLN A 320 7.05 5.95 24.13
CA GLN A 320 7.39 4.56 24.42
C GLN A 320 7.53 3.77 23.12
N PRO A 321 8.75 3.65 22.54
CA PRO A 321 8.99 2.82 21.37
C PRO A 321 8.61 1.36 21.63
N VAL A 322 7.92 0.75 20.66
CA VAL A 322 7.41 -0.62 20.72
C VAL A 322 7.99 -1.46 19.59
N LEU A 323 8.36 -2.69 19.89
CA LEU A 323 8.70 -3.70 18.89
C LEU A 323 7.65 -4.81 18.82
N MET A 324 7.08 -5.01 17.64
CA MET A 324 6.20 -6.13 17.33
C MET A 324 7.00 -7.20 16.59
N ARG A 325 7.08 -8.41 17.15
CA ARG A 325 7.53 -9.59 16.40
C ARG A 325 6.34 -10.33 15.81
N HIS A 326 6.18 -10.23 14.50
CA HIS A 326 5.09 -10.86 13.76
C HIS A 326 5.53 -12.20 13.16
N TYR A 327 5.03 -13.32 13.69
CA TYR A 327 5.30 -14.64 13.12
C TYR A 327 4.29 -15.00 12.03
N ASN A 328 4.74 -15.68 10.98
CA ASN A 328 3.86 -16.19 9.93
C ASN A 328 3.54 -17.68 10.17
N ALA A 329 2.35 -17.97 10.70
CA ALA A 329 1.86 -19.32 10.98
C ALA A 329 0.87 -19.84 9.91
N LEU A 330 0.87 -19.22 8.72
CA LEU A 330 0.02 -19.63 7.60
C LEU A 330 0.58 -20.89 6.90
N PRO A 331 -0.22 -21.58 6.08
CA PRO A 331 0.24 -22.75 5.33
C PRO A 331 1.44 -22.48 4.41
N ILE A 332 2.29 -23.49 4.22
CA ILE A 332 3.43 -23.41 3.27
C ILE A 332 2.94 -23.46 1.82
N ASP A 333 1.88 -24.21 1.53
CA ASP A 333 1.28 -24.25 0.18
C ASP A 333 0.50 -22.95 -0.08
N PRO A 334 0.90 -22.11 -1.06
CA PRO A 334 0.23 -20.84 -1.35
C PRO A 334 -1.24 -21.03 -1.79
N SER A 335 -1.62 -22.21 -2.29
CA SER A 335 -3.00 -22.53 -2.68
C SER A 335 -3.91 -22.95 -1.51
N ALA A 336 -3.35 -23.14 -0.30
CA ALA A 336 -4.09 -23.60 0.88
C ALA A 336 -4.83 -22.46 1.59
N ASN A 337 -5.71 -21.80 0.85
CA ASN A 337 -6.26 -20.49 1.20
C ASN A 337 -7.77 -20.38 0.93
N ASN A 338 -8.47 -21.48 0.69
CA ASN A 338 -9.91 -21.47 0.35
C ASN A 338 -10.26 -20.58 -0.87
N GLY A 339 -9.31 -20.40 -1.80
CA GLY A 339 -9.55 -19.77 -3.11
C GLY A 339 -9.24 -18.27 -3.21
N PHE A 340 -8.70 -17.65 -2.16
CA PHE A 340 -8.24 -16.25 -2.16
C PHE A 340 -7.21 -16.00 -1.06
N GLY A 341 -6.44 -14.92 -1.15
CA GLY A 341 -5.40 -14.52 -0.19
C GLY A 341 -4.09 -15.26 -0.41
N LEU A 342 -2.98 -14.72 0.10
CA LEU A 342 -1.66 -15.30 -0.05
C LEU A 342 -0.99 -15.44 1.32
N HIS A 343 -0.21 -16.50 1.48
CA HIS A 343 0.46 -16.83 2.74
C HIS A 343 1.67 -15.95 3.09
N THR A 344 2.12 -15.06 2.20
CA THR A 344 3.15 -14.05 2.48
C THR A 344 2.50 -12.78 2.98
N ILE A 345 3.20 -12.08 3.88
CA ILE A 345 2.64 -10.97 4.66
C ILE A 345 3.61 -9.79 4.60
N SER A 346 3.07 -8.58 4.44
CA SER A 346 3.72 -7.33 4.83
C SER A 346 2.75 -6.61 5.77
N THR A 347 3.19 -6.09 6.92
CA THR A 347 2.30 -5.39 7.86
C THR A 347 2.55 -3.89 7.82
N HIS A 348 1.52 -3.13 7.46
CA HIS A 348 1.55 -1.67 7.45
C HIS A 348 0.87 -1.09 8.68
N GLU A 349 1.55 -0.19 9.38
CA GLU A 349 0.97 0.64 10.45
C GLU A 349 0.41 1.93 9.86
N HIS A 350 -0.89 1.92 9.61
CA HIS A 350 -1.59 2.97 8.89
C HIS A 350 -1.74 4.22 9.76
N ASN A 351 -1.41 5.39 9.17
CA ASN A 351 -1.21 6.69 9.85
C ASN A 351 0.10 6.78 10.65
N GLY A 352 0.97 5.80 10.51
CA GLY A 352 2.21 5.71 11.28
C GLY A 352 3.25 6.73 10.86
N HIS A 353 3.64 7.62 11.77
CA HIS A 353 4.91 8.35 11.66
C HIS A 353 6.07 7.44 12.06
N SER A 354 6.30 6.44 11.20
CA SER A 354 7.16 5.28 11.42
C SER A 354 8.23 5.23 10.32
N PRO A 355 9.45 4.73 10.62
CA PRO A 355 10.49 4.62 9.60
C PRO A 355 10.17 3.54 8.56
N ALA A 356 10.64 3.76 7.33
CA ALA A 356 10.34 2.97 6.14
C ALA A 356 10.49 1.44 6.32
N GLU A 357 11.52 0.96 7.03
CA GLU A 357 11.72 -0.49 7.22
C GLU A 357 10.68 -1.14 8.14
N SER A 358 9.91 -0.34 8.88
CA SER A 358 8.79 -0.77 9.74
C SER A 358 7.44 -0.22 9.28
N ASP A 359 7.40 0.48 8.15
CA ASP A 359 6.19 1.07 7.58
C ASP A 359 5.31 0.03 6.90
N GLY A 360 5.88 -1.06 6.39
CA GLY A 360 5.13 -2.10 5.68
C GLY A 360 5.16 -1.99 4.15
N PHE A 361 6.28 -1.54 3.58
CA PHE A 361 6.51 -1.53 2.13
C PHE A 361 6.02 -2.82 1.46
N ALA A 362 5.20 -2.68 0.41
CA ALA A 362 4.43 -3.80 -0.12
C ALA A 362 5.27 -4.98 -0.64
N ASN A 363 6.51 -4.70 -1.08
CA ASN A 363 7.45 -5.73 -1.56
C ASN A 363 8.49 -6.17 -0.50
N ALA A 364 8.35 -5.75 0.76
CA ALA A 364 9.14 -6.22 1.90
C ALA A 364 8.37 -7.25 2.74
N TYR A 365 7.86 -8.29 2.07
CA TYR A 365 7.06 -9.34 2.69
C TYR A 365 7.90 -10.52 3.22
N PHE A 366 7.31 -11.31 4.11
CA PHE A 366 7.95 -12.50 4.72
C PHE A 366 7.08 -13.76 4.63
N PHE A 367 7.75 -14.91 4.63
CA PHE A 367 7.18 -16.23 4.35
C PHE A 367 6.76 -17.01 5.60
N PRO A 368 5.91 -18.05 5.43
CA PRO A 368 5.61 -19.00 6.50
C PRO A 368 6.86 -19.56 7.18
N GLY A 369 6.82 -19.66 8.50
CA GLY A 369 7.96 -20.07 9.33
C GLY A 369 8.91 -18.94 9.71
N GLN A 370 8.84 -17.78 9.05
CA GLN A 370 9.60 -16.59 9.41
C GLN A 370 8.85 -15.71 10.43
N TYR A 371 9.58 -14.75 10.99
CA TYR A 371 9.03 -13.58 11.66
C TYR A 371 9.54 -12.29 11.03
N TYR A 372 8.86 -11.17 11.27
CA TYR A 372 9.36 -9.83 10.98
C TYR A 372 9.29 -8.99 12.26
N ASP A 373 10.36 -8.27 12.57
CA ASP A 373 10.40 -7.31 13.66
C ASP A 373 10.04 -5.91 13.12
N TYR A 374 8.84 -5.44 13.47
CA TYR A 374 8.39 -4.07 13.21
C TYR A 374 8.69 -3.22 14.43
N ARG A 375 9.42 -2.12 14.27
CA ARG A 375 9.76 -1.21 15.37
C ARG A 375 9.17 0.17 15.15
N TRP A 376 8.19 0.50 15.96
CA TRP A 376 7.53 1.80 15.93
C TRP A 376 8.06 2.69 17.08
N PRO A 377 8.66 3.85 16.78
CA PRO A 377 9.10 4.82 17.78
C PRO A 377 8.00 5.32 18.71
N ILE A 378 6.75 5.38 18.21
CA ILE A 378 5.61 5.99 18.90
C ILE A 378 5.98 7.39 19.40
N GLN A 379 6.45 8.25 18.49
CA GLN A 379 6.89 9.61 18.81
C GLN A 379 5.97 10.67 18.20
N LEU A 380 5.99 11.88 18.73
CA LEU A 380 5.34 13.02 18.08
C LEU A 380 6.19 13.46 16.88
N ALA A 381 5.57 13.64 15.70
CA ALA A 381 6.25 14.22 14.56
C ALA A 381 6.79 15.64 14.88
N GLY A 382 7.82 16.07 14.16
CA GLY A 382 8.55 17.29 14.49
C GLY A 382 9.42 17.16 15.73
N TYR A 383 9.75 15.95 16.16
CA TYR A 383 10.65 15.66 17.28
C TYR A 383 12.01 16.33 17.17
N ASP A 384 12.53 16.45 15.94
CA ASP A 384 13.79 17.13 15.70
C ASP A 384 13.62 18.62 15.47
N SER A 385 12.41 19.13 15.22
CA SER A 385 12.20 20.52 14.78
C SER A 385 11.47 21.42 15.79
N ILE A 386 10.63 20.84 16.66
CA ILE A 386 9.71 21.55 17.55
C ILE A 386 9.79 20.93 18.95
N ASN A 387 9.81 21.79 19.99
CA ASN A 387 9.89 21.38 21.39
C ASN A 387 11.06 20.40 21.65
N THR A 388 12.22 20.65 21.03
CA THR A 388 13.41 19.78 21.11
C THR A 388 14.01 19.67 22.53
N ARG A 389 13.55 20.52 23.46
CA ARG A 389 13.93 20.50 24.88
C ARG A 389 12.92 19.80 25.81
N ALA A 390 11.84 19.22 25.26
CA ALA A 390 10.78 18.54 26.02
C ALA A 390 10.19 19.38 27.18
N GLN A 391 9.81 20.63 26.90
CA GLN A 391 9.35 21.57 27.92
C GLN A 391 7.83 21.75 27.94
N ASP A 392 7.18 21.55 26.79
CA ASP A 392 5.73 21.71 26.65
C ASP A 392 4.99 20.56 27.35
N PRO A 393 4.13 20.83 28.35
CA PRO A 393 3.38 19.79 29.05
C PRO A 393 2.36 19.04 28.17
N ARG A 394 2.01 19.57 26.99
CA ARG A 394 1.10 18.93 26.03
C ARG A 394 1.78 17.83 25.23
N ALA A 395 3.09 17.91 25.04
CA ALA A 395 3.92 16.86 24.46
C ALA A 395 4.45 15.96 25.58
N ALA A 396 3.69 14.92 25.93
CA ALA A 396 4.05 14.06 27.07
C ALA A 396 3.48 12.64 26.96
N PHE A 397 4.25 11.69 27.52
CA PHE A 397 3.90 10.30 27.79
C PHE A 397 2.95 10.21 29.00
N PRO A 398 1.76 9.61 28.89
CA PRO A 398 0.90 9.35 30.04
C PRO A 398 1.43 8.18 30.88
N CYS A 399 1.52 8.36 32.20
CA CYS A 399 2.22 7.42 33.08
C CYS A 399 1.46 7.11 34.38
N ALA A 400 1.77 5.94 34.95
CA ALA A 400 1.36 5.59 36.30
C ALA A 400 2.31 6.21 37.35
N PRO A 401 1.85 6.49 38.58
CA PRO A 401 2.72 6.99 39.65
C PRO A 401 3.95 6.09 39.86
N GLY A 402 5.15 6.71 39.86
CA GLY A 402 6.43 6.02 40.02
C GLY A 402 7.00 5.37 38.76
N GLU A 403 6.26 5.36 37.64
CA GLU A 403 6.79 4.94 36.34
C GLU A 403 7.89 5.91 35.87
N THR A 404 8.88 5.39 35.15
CA THR A 404 9.97 6.20 34.59
C THR A 404 10.07 6.01 33.09
N LEU A 405 10.54 7.05 32.40
CA LEU A 405 10.80 7.03 30.96
C LEU A 405 12.15 7.69 30.69
N PHE A 406 12.97 7.07 29.84
CA PHE A 406 14.17 7.77 29.34
C PHE A 406 13.77 8.84 28.34
N VAL A 407 14.17 10.08 28.58
CA VAL A 407 13.87 11.21 27.70
C VAL A 407 15.18 11.82 27.22
N ASN A 408 15.35 11.89 25.90
CA ASN A 408 16.49 12.53 25.24
C ASN A 408 16.28 14.04 25.09
N ASP A 409 16.21 14.77 26.22
CA ASP A 409 16.07 16.23 26.28
C ASP A 409 17.42 16.95 26.50
N ALA A 410 17.42 18.22 26.91
CA ALA A 410 18.66 18.95 27.22
C ALA A 410 19.45 18.37 28.42
N SER A 411 18.90 17.40 29.15
CA SER A 411 19.55 16.68 30.24
C SER A 411 19.14 15.20 30.18
N PRO A 412 19.63 14.45 29.17
CA PRO A 412 19.15 13.10 28.87
C PRO A 412 19.22 12.19 30.09
N GLY A 413 18.15 11.41 30.31
CA GLY A 413 18.08 10.50 31.44
C GLY A 413 16.67 10.02 31.75
N LEU A 414 16.57 9.13 32.75
CA LEU A 414 15.28 8.69 33.28
C LEU A 414 14.58 9.84 33.98
N LYS A 415 13.36 10.13 33.54
CA LYS A 415 12.44 11.05 34.21
C LYS A 415 11.37 10.22 34.91
N THR A 416 10.94 10.67 36.08
CA THR A 416 9.89 10.01 36.86
C THR A 416 8.55 10.65 36.55
N CYS A 417 7.50 9.85 36.57
CA CYS A 417 6.13 10.30 36.40
C CYS A 417 5.77 11.42 37.39
N GLU A 418 5.37 12.57 36.87
CA GLU A 418 4.91 13.72 37.64
C GLU A 418 3.48 14.06 37.19
N ASN A 419 2.52 14.06 38.11
CA ASN A 419 1.10 14.32 37.80
C ASN A 419 0.55 13.48 36.63
N GLY A 420 0.96 12.21 36.54
CA GLY A 420 0.48 11.26 35.55
C GLY A 420 1.02 11.50 34.13
N SER A 421 2.06 12.31 33.95
CA SER A 421 2.75 12.43 32.67
C SER A 421 4.27 12.62 32.79
N ILE A 422 4.99 12.36 31.69
CA ILE A 422 6.42 12.64 31.50
C ILE A 422 6.57 13.40 30.18
N LYS A 423 7.20 14.58 30.21
CA LYS A 423 7.39 15.41 29.03
C LYS A 423 8.33 14.77 28.02
N ILE A 424 7.99 14.90 26.74
CA ILE A 424 8.76 14.39 25.60
C ILE A 424 8.95 15.49 24.56
N ARG A 425 9.83 15.25 23.58
CA ARG A 425 10.05 16.13 22.42
C ARG A 425 8.93 15.98 21.38
N GLY A 426 8.91 16.90 20.42
CA GLY A 426 8.01 16.88 19.28
C GLY A 426 6.82 17.82 19.41
N ASP A 427 6.12 17.98 18.28
CA ASP A 427 5.01 18.91 18.17
C ASP A 427 3.71 18.25 18.67
N TRP A 428 3.19 18.74 19.79
CA TRP A 428 1.94 18.23 20.35
C TRP A 428 0.73 18.45 19.42
N ARG A 429 0.83 19.36 18.43
CA ARG A 429 -0.21 19.55 17.41
C ARG A 429 -0.32 18.36 16.45
N GLU A 430 0.70 17.51 16.43
CA GLU A 430 0.74 16.26 15.66
C GLU A 430 0.24 15.07 16.48
N THR A 431 -0.47 15.31 17.59
CA THR A 431 -1.04 14.23 18.40
C THR A 431 -2.15 13.49 17.63
N MET A 432 -2.02 12.17 17.62
CA MET A 432 -2.94 11.20 17.02
C MET A 432 -3.48 10.27 18.09
N SER A 433 -4.46 9.47 17.71
CA SER A 433 -5.29 8.72 18.65
C SER A 433 -5.75 7.37 18.13
N THR A 434 -6.35 7.28 16.94
CA THR A 434 -6.93 6.02 16.41
C THR A 434 -6.21 5.57 15.15
N HIS A 435 -5.35 4.59 15.31
CA HIS A 435 -4.58 3.93 14.25
C HIS A 435 -5.12 2.52 14.01
N TRP A 436 -4.58 1.88 12.99
CA TRP A 436 -4.79 0.48 12.72
C TRP A 436 -3.59 -0.05 11.95
N PHE A 437 -3.38 -1.36 11.95
CA PHE A 437 -2.38 -1.98 11.11
C PHE A 437 -2.92 -3.23 10.44
N HIS A 438 -2.45 -3.50 9.23
CA HIS A 438 -3.05 -4.48 8.34
C HIS A 438 -2.04 -5.05 7.34
N ASP A 439 -2.44 -6.10 6.64
CA ASP A 439 -1.64 -6.61 5.52
C ASP A 439 -1.47 -5.56 4.42
N HIS A 440 -0.30 -5.53 3.80
CA HIS A 440 0.04 -4.68 2.66
C HIS A 440 0.83 -5.48 1.61
N MET A 441 0.55 -6.78 1.48
CA MET A 441 1.27 -7.65 0.53
C MET A 441 0.97 -7.23 -0.91
N LEU A 442 2.02 -6.96 -1.70
CA LEU A 442 1.88 -6.60 -3.12
C LEU A 442 0.96 -7.60 -3.85
N ASP A 443 -0.11 -7.06 -4.44
CA ASP A 443 -1.18 -7.73 -5.21
C ASP A 443 -2.18 -8.59 -4.42
N PHE A 444 -2.04 -8.67 -3.09
CA PHE A 444 -2.88 -9.51 -2.23
C PHE A 444 -3.43 -8.79 -0.99
N THR A 445 -3.23 -7.47 -0.86
CA THR A 445 -3.70 -6.66 0.27
C THR A 445 -5.20 -6.85 0.48
N ALA A 446 -6.02 -6.69 -0.57
CA ALA A 446 -7.48 -6.78 -0.43
C ALA A 446 -7.89 -8.13 0.14
N GLN A 447 -7.29 -9.19 -0.39
CA GLN A 447 -7.63 -10.55 -0.03
C GLN A 447 -7.19 -10.88 1.40
N ASN A 448 -5.97 -10.51 1.80
CA ASN A 448 -5.43 -10.80 3.13
C ASN A 448 -6.10 -9.95 4.23
N VAL A 449 -6.37 -8.66 3.96
CA VAL A 449 -7.17 -7.82 4.85
C VAL A 449 -8.59 -8.37 4.97
N TYR A 450 -9.19 -8.80 3.86
CA TYR A 450 -10.53 -9.39 3.88
C TYR A 450 -10.60 -10.66 4.74
N LYS A 451 -9.52 -11.46 4.79
CA LYS A 451 -9.40 -12.63 5.68
C LYS A 451 -9.20 -12.31 7.15
N GLY A 452 -8.78 -11.10 7.47
CA GLY A 452 -8.67 -10.60 8.84
C GLY A 452 -7.27 -10.33 9.35
N ASN A 453 -6.31 -10.14 8.45
CA ASN A 453 -5.04 -9.49 8.78
C ASN A 453 -5.27 -7.95 8.93
N ALA A 454 -5.94 -7.58 10.02
CA ALA A 454 -6.22 -6.18 10.40
C ALA A 454 -6.43 -6.06 11.92
N VAL A 455 -5.91 -4.99 12.52
CA VAL A 455 -5.93 -4.73 13.97
C VAL A 455 -6.15 -3.24 14.21
N MET A 456 -6.95 -2.89 15.23
CA MET A 456 -7.00 -1.51 15.73
C MET A 456 -5.80 -1.19 16.63
N MET A 457 -5.37 0.06 16.65
CA MET A 457 -4.29 0.55 17.50
C MET A 457 -4.67 1.89 18.13
N ASN A 458 -4.66 1.98 19.47
CA ASN A 458 -4.97 3.22 20.18
C ASN A 458 -3.67 3.86 20.68
N TYR A 459 -3.46 5.11 20.30
CA TYR A 459 -2.40 5.97 20.82
C TYR A 459 -2.93 6.79 21.98
N TYR A 460 -2.16 6.85 23.07
CA TYR A 460 -2.44 7.69 24.22
C TYR A 460 -1.34 8.73 24.40
N SER A 461 -1.73 9.95 24.77
CA SER A 461 -0.87 11.11 24.96
C SER A 461 -1.23 11.82 26.26
N ALA A 462 -0.55 12.91 26.60
CA ALA A 462 -0.97 13.77 27.70
C ALA A 462 -2.31 14.47 27.45
N ILE A 463 -2.69 14.66 26.17
CA ILE A 463 -3.93 15.30 25.72
C ILE A 463 -5.08 14.28 25.70
N ASP A 464 -4.82 13.05 25.23
CA ASP A 464 -5.73 11.91 25.30
C ASP A 464 -5.13 10.80 26.18
N ARG A 465 -5.33 10.91 27.50
CA ARG A 465 -4.74 9.96 28.46
C ARG A 465 -5.46 8.62 28.53
N GLY A 466 -6.69 8.55 28.00
CA GLY A 466 -7.62 7.47 28.39
C GLY A 466 -7.87 7.46 29.90
N ASN A 467 -7.96 8.62 30.54
CA ASN A 467 -8.39 8.77 31.92
C ASN A 467 -9.18 10.07 32.07
N GLU A 468 -10.50 9.96 32.10
CA GLU A 468 -11.39 11.12 32.11
C GLU A 468 -11.48 11.84 33.47
N ALA A 469 -10.92 11.27 34.56
CA ALA A 469 -10.94 11.92 35.86
C ALA A 469 -9.79 12.93 36.05
N GLN A 470 -8.77 12.88 35.19
CA GLN A 470 -7.59 13.72 35.34
C GLN A 470 -7.81 15.11 34.72
N GLN A 471 -7.86 16.14 35.56
CA GLN A 471 -8.10 17.52 35.14
C GLN A 471 -6.91 18.41 35.53
N ASP A 472 -5.99 18.62 34.59
CA ASP A 472 -4.74 19.38 34.80
C ASP A 472 -4.54 20.51 33.79
N GLY A 473 -5.54 20.77 32.94
CA GLY A 473 -5.47 21.77 31.88
C GLY A 473 -4.79 21.29 30.60
N VAL A 474 -4.29 20.05 30.54
CA VAL A 474 -3.72 19.43 29.34
C VAL A 474 -4.62 18.30 28.82
N ASN A 475 -5.05 17.40 29.70
CA ASN A 475 -5.92 16.28 29.32
C ASN A 475 -7.30 16.78 28.87
N LEU A 476 -7.73 16.41 27.66
CA LEU A 476 -9.05 16.72 27.15
C LEU A 476 -10.15 15.93 27.86
N ARG A 477 -9.83 14.79 28.48
CA ARG A 477 -10.77 13.93 29.22
C ARG A 477 -11.86 13.34 28.31
N PHE A 478 -11.45 12.79 27.16
CA PHE A 478 -12.36 12.00 26.33
C PHE A 478 -13.01 10.86 27.14
N PRO A 479 -14.28 10.49 26.83
CA PRO A 479 -14.95 9.39 27.52
C PRO A 479 -14.11 8.13 27.46
N SER A 480 -13.71 7.61 28.63
CA SER A 480 -12.77 6.48 28.72
C SER A 480 -12.93 5.67 30.00
N GLY A 481 -13.29 6.33 31.10
CA GLY A 481 -13.26 5.77 32.45
C GLY A 481 -12.03 6.24 33.24
N ALA A 482 -11.92 5.80 34.49
CA ALA A 482 -10.91 6.30 35.44
C ALA A 482 -10.38 5.21 36.39
N ALA A 483 -10.61 3.94 36.09
CA ALA A 483 -10.21 2.82 36.94
C ALA A 483 -8.70 2.53 36.90
N MET A 484 -8.02 2.98 35.85
CA MET A 484 -6.58 2.86 35.60
C MET A 484 -5.94 4.24 35.39
N PRO A 485 -4.62 4.40 35.62
CA PRO A 485 -3.94 5.69 35.45
C PRO A 485 -4.05 6.27 34.03
N TRP A 486 -4.07 5.40 33.01
CA TRP A 486 -4.21 5.74 31.59
C TRP A 486 -4.89 4.56 30.86
N GLY A 487 -5.30 4.77 29.62
CA GLY A 487 -5.76 3.68 28.74
C GLY A 487 -7.07 2.99 29.16
N ASN A 488 -7.95 3.66 29.89
CA ASN A 488 -9.27 3.11 30.22
C ASN A 488 -10.12 2.96 28.95
N ARG A 489 -10.90 1.88 28.89
CA ARG A 489 -11.73 1.48 27.74
C ARG A 489 -13.19 1.24 28.10
N ASP A 490 -13.59 1.61 29.31
CA ASP A 490 -14.94 1.46 29.85
C ASP A 490 -15.98 2.17 28.97
N TYR A 491 -15.59 3.34 28.46
CA TYR A 491 -16.43 4.24 27.67
C TYR A 491 -15.77 4.68 26.36
N ASP A 492 -14.66 4.02 25.97
CA ASP A 492 -13.93 4.22 24.72
C ASP A 492 -13.92 2.91 23.92
N VAL A 493 -14.74 2.84 22.87
CA VAL A 493 -15.10 1.58 22.18
C VAL A 493 -14.62 1.60 20.73
N ASN A 494 -13.70 0.70 20.39
CA ASN A 494 -13.27 0.44 19.02
C ASN A 494 -14.31 -0.38 18.23
N LEU A 495 -14.61 0.07 17.02
CA LEU A 495 -15.54 -0.56 16.08
C LEU A 495 -14.86 -0.68 14.72
N VAL A 496 -14.60 -1.91 14.27
CA VAL A 496 -14.24 -2.19 12.88
C VAL A 496 -15.49 -2.66 12.16
N ILE A 497 -15.91 -1.87 11.17
CA ILE A 497 -17.10 -2.14 10.37
C ILE A 497 -16.63 -2.55 8.98
N ALA A 498 -17.07 -3.71 8.52
CA ALA A 498 -16.71 -4.23 7.20
C ALA A 498 -17.88 -5.01 6.62
N ASP A 499 -18.07 -4.91 5.30
CA ASP A 499 -18.92 -5.84 4.59
C ASP A 499 -18.21 -7.18 4.34
N LYS A 500 -18.94 -8.27 4.56
CA LYS A 500 -18.49 -9.63 4.36
C LYS A 500 -19.55 -10.43 3.62
N ALA A 501 -19.13 -11.55 3.06
CA ALA A 501 -19.96 -12.53 2.39
C ALA A 501 -19.42 -13.93 2.69
N TRP A 502 -20.29 -14.93 2.59
CA TRP A 502 -19.91 -16.31 2.81
C TRP A 502 -20.62 -17.25 1.85
N ASP A 503 -20.00 -18.41 1.64
CA ASP A 503 -20.52 -19.44 0.76
C ASP A 503 -21.73 -20.19 1.36
N ALA A 504 -22.23 -21.19 0.63
CA ALA A 504 -23.35 -22.02 1.08
C ALA A 504 -23.06 -22.82 2.36
N ASN A 505 -21.79 -23.02 2.71
CA ASN A 505 -21.34 -23.70 3.93
C ASN A 505 -21.05 -22.70 5.07
N GLY A 506 -21.32 -21.41 4.87
CA GLY A 506 -21.08 -20.35 5.84
C GLY A 506 -19.60 -20.01 6.02
N GLN A 507 -18.73 -20.41 5.09
CA GLN A 507 -17.30 -20.05 5.12
C GLN A 507 -17.09 -18.71 4.43
N LEU A 508 -16.19 -17.88 4.98
CA LEU A 508 -15.81 -16.59 4.42
C LEU A 508 -15.44 -16.75 2.96
N TRP A 509 -15.99 -15.86 2.14
CA TRP A 509 -15.92 -15.96 0.70
C TRP A 509 -15.57 -14.61 0.07
N PHE A 510 -14.71 -14.66 -0.94
CA PHE A 510 -14.24 -13.51 -1.69
C PHE A 510 -14.16 -13.88 -3.16
N ASN A 511 -14.52 -12.96 -4.05
CA ASN A 511 -14.41 -13.17 -5.49
C ASN A 511 -13.19 -12.42 -6.05
N PRO A 512 -12.04 -13.11 -6.26
CA PRO A 512 -10.82 -12.48 -6.76
C PRO A 512 -10.93 -11.99 -8.21
N PHE A 513 -12.01 -12.34 -8.91
CA PHE A 513 -12.25 -11.88 -10.28
C PHE A 513 -13.01 -10.54 -10.34
N ASN A 514 -13.42 -9.98 -9.20
CA ASN A 514 -14.12 -8.71 -9.16
C ASN A 514 -13.13 -7.55 -9.03
N THR A 515 -12.36 -7.27 -10.08
CA THR A 515 -11.28 -6.29 -10.11
C THR A 515 -11.73 -4.83 -10.03
N ASP A 516 -13.03 -4.58 -10.21
CA ASP A 516 -13.65 -3.27 -10.10
C ASP A 516 -13.99 -2.91 -8.63
N GLY A 517 -13.88 -3.86 -7.69
CA GLY A 517 -14.20 -3.67 -6.28
C GLY A 517 -15.12 -4.77 -5.74
N PHE A 518 -14.70 -5.47 -4.70
CA PHE A 518 -15.47 -6.54 -4.09
C PHE A 518 -16.41 -6.00 -3.01
N LEU A 519 -17.71 -6.33 -3.09
CA LEU A 519 -18.70 -5.96 -2.08
C LEU A 519 -19.32 -7.20 -1.43
N GLY A 520 -19.19 -7.30 -0.11
CA GLY A 520 -19.95 -8.21 0.73
C GLY A 520 -21.42 -7.81 0.83
N ASP A 521 -22.28 -8.78 1.14
CA ASP A 521 -23.73 -8.60 1.27
C ASP A 521 -24.20 -8.57 2.73
N GLN A 522 -23.30 -8.64 3.71
CA GLN A 522 -23.58 -8.58 5.13
C GLN A 522 -22.62 -7.64 5.84
N ILE A 523 -23.11 -6.72 6.68
CA ILE A 523 -22.24 -5.90 7.54
C ILE A 523 -21.89 -6.69 8.80
N LEU A 524 -20.59 -6.77 9.11
CA LEU A 524 -20.09 -7.21 10.40
C LEU A 524 -19.52 -6.02 11.19
N VAL A 525 -19.68 -6.06 12.51
CA VAL A 525 -19.01 -5.16 13.46
C VAL A 525 -18.13 -6.03 14.36
N ASN A 526 -16.83 -5.77 14.39
CA ASN A 526 -15.85 -6.58 15.11
C ASN A 526 -15.98 -8.08 14.80
N TRP A 527 -16.15 -8.41 13.51
CA TRP A 527 -16.38 -9.76 12.99
C TRP A 527 -17.71 -10.43 13.37
N GLN A 528 -18.65 -9.70 13.95
CA GLN A 528 -19.96 -10.25 14.31
C GLN A 528 -21.09 -9.71 13.47
N TYR A 529 -22.00 -10.61 13.10
CA TYR A 529 -23.23 -10.26 12.41
C TYR A 529 -24.19 -9.53 13.34
N GLN A 530 -24.47 -8.28 13.02
CA GLN A 530 -25.43 -7.40 13.67
C GLN A 530 -25.53 -7.53 15.20
N PRO A 531 -24.45 -7.23 15.95
CA PRO A 531 -24.40 -7.46 17.39
C PRO A 531 -25.13 -6.38 18.20
N LYS A 532 -25.31 -6.64 19.50
CA LYS A 532 -25.76 -5.65 20.50
C LYS A 532 -24.66 -5.30 21.50
N LEU A 533 -24.61 -4.05 21.95
CA LEU A 533 -23.73 -3.60 23.02
C LEU A 533 -24.57 -2.93 24.12
N LYS A 534 -24.31 -3.29 25.38
CA LYS A 534 -24.86 -2.56 26.53
C LYS A 534 -23.99 -1.33 26.78
N VAL A 535 -24.61 -0.17 26.96
CA VAL A 535 -23.93 1.10 27.26
C VAL A 535 -24.54 1.73 28.49
N ARG A 536 -23.77 2.45 29.30
CA ARG A 536 -24.26 3.25 30.42
C ARG A 536 -24.93 4.54 29.93
N ALA A 537 -25.91 5.05 30.67
CA ALA A 537 -26.53 6.36 30.43
C ALA A 537 -25.56 7.50 30.77
N ARG A 538 -24.56 7.71 29.90
CA ARG A 538 -23.48 8.70 29.99
C ARG A 538 -22.81 8.88 28.61
N SER A 539 -21.76 9.70 28.53
CA SER A 539 -20.96 9.89 27.32
C SER A 539 -20.09 8.68 27.02
N TYR A 540 -19.98 8.34 25.73
CA TYR A 540 -19.12 7.31 25.17
C TYR A 540 -18.40 7.84 23.94
N ARG A 541 -17.15 7.43 23.76
CA ARG A 541 -16.37 7.58 22.53
C ARG A 541 -16.47 6.28 21.72
N PHE A 542 -16.77 6.40 20.43
CA PHE A 542 -16.70 5.30 19.48
C PHE A 542 -15.62 5.60 18.44
N ARG A 543 -14.63 4.71 18.32
CA ARG A 543 -13.55 4.78 17.34
C ARG A 543 -13.88 3.89 16.16
N ILE A 544 -14.37 4.47 15.07
CA ILE A 544 -15.00 3.75 13.96
C ILE A 544 -14.02 3.66 12.78
N LEU A 545 -13.58 2.45 12.44
CA LEU A 545 -12.81 2.16 11.23
C LEU A 545 -13.72 1.52 10.17
N ASN A 546 -13.65 2.01 8.93
CA ASN A 546 -14.11 1.26 7.77
C ASN A 546 -13.03 0.24 7.35
N GLY A 547 -13.19 -1.00 7.81
CA GLY A 547 -12.29 -2.13 7.50
C GLY A 547 -12.76 -2.98 6.31
N SER A 548 -13.56 -2.40 5.41
CA SER A 548 -13.95 -3.03 4.15
C SER A 548 -12.80 -3.02 3.14
N VAL A 549 -12.96 -3.69 2.01
CA VAL A 549 -11.96 -3.68 0.92
C VAL A 549 -12.30 -2.71 -0.20
N SER A 550 -13.59 -2.52 -0.48
CA SER A 550 -14.09 -1.65 -1.55
C SER A 550 -15.38 -0.91 -1.22
N ARG A 551 -15.96 -1.13 -0.03
CA ARG A 551 -17.25 -0.54 0.34
C ARG A 551 -17.11 0.77 1.09
N TYR A 552 -17.93 1.74 0.70
CA TYR A 552 -18.14 2.97 1.44
C TYR A 552 -19.39 2.89 2.31
N PHE A 553 -19.39 3.64 3.41
CA PHE A 553 -20.52 3.70 4.32
C PHE A 553 -20.99 5.13 4.57
N LYS A 554 -22.26 5.28 4.95
CA LYS A 554 -22.79 6.54 5.48
C LYS A 554 -23.70 6.22 6.65
N PHE A 555 -23.28 6.57 7.86
CA PHE A 555 -23.91 6.07 9.08
C PHE A 555 -24.81 7.10 9.74
N ALA A 556 -25.98 6.66 10.20
CA ALA A 556 -26.87 7.42 11.06
C ALA A 556 -27.01 6.75 12.43
N VAL A 557 -27.35 7.55 13.45
CA VAL A 557 -27.71 7.04 14.77
C VAL A 557 -29.14 7.44 15.12
N VAL A 558 -29.96 6.46 15.48
CA VAL A 558 -31.35 6.69 15.86
C VAL A 558 -31.73 5.96 17.13
N ARG A 559 -32.68 6.53 17.86
CA ARG A 559 -33.34 5.91 19.01
C ARG A 559 -34.71 5.39 18.62
N GLU A 560 -35.04 4.18 19.04
CA GLU A 560 -36.37 3.59 18.93
C GLU A 560 -37.33 4.16 19.99
N ILE A 561 -38.54 4.51 19.55
CA ILE A 561 -39.60 5.06 20.39
C ILE A 561 -40.85 4.20 20.20
N ALA A 562 -41.41 3.72 21.30
CA ALA A 562 -42.68 3.00 21.27
C ALA A 562 -43.83 3.95 20.89
N GLY A 563 -44.69 3.52 19.96
CA GLY A 563 -45.76 4.33 19.39
C GLY A 563 -45.31 5.18 18.21
N ASN A 564 -46.10 6.20 17.88
CA ASN A 564 -45.90 7.07 16.71
C ASN A 564 -45.45 8.50 17.08
N SER A 565 -44.90 8.70 18.28
CA SER A 565 -44.49 10.02 18.79
C SER A 565 -43.08 10.44 18.37
N GLY A 566 -42.30 9.54 17.77
CA GLY A 566 -40.99 9.85 17.19
C GLY A 566 -41.07 10.67 15.90
N GLU A 567 -39.96 11.29 15.56
CA GLU A 567 -39.75 12.13 14.37
C GLU A 567 -39.95 11.35 13.06
N LEU A 568 -39.45 10.11 13.02
CA LEU A 568 -39.43 9.26 11.83
C LEU A 568 -40.30 8.02 12.08
N LYS A 569 -41.11 7.64 11.11
CA LYS A 569 -41.99 6.47 11.24
C LYS A 569 -41.19 5.17 11.06
N GLY A 570 -41.49 4.16 11.88
CA GLY A 570 -41.02 2.80 11.66
C GLY A 570 -41.88 2.03 10.65
N PRO A 571 -41.69 0.70 10.54
CA PRO A 571 -42.43 -0.13 9.60
C PRO A 571 -43.94 -0.03 9.82
N SER A 572 -44.71 -0.10 8.74
CA SER A 572 -46.19 -0.04 8.82
C SER A 572 -46.73 -1.14 9.75
N GLY A 573 -47.57 -0.75 10.71
CA GLY A 573 -48.15 -1.68 11.69
C GLY A 573 -47.23 -2.10 12.85
N SER A 574 -45.97 -1.65 12.90
CA SER A 574 -45.03 -1.99 13.98
C SER A 574 -45.33 -1.31 15.32
N ASN A 575 -46.09 -0.21 15.30
CA ASN A 575 -46.27 0.69 16.45
C ASN A 575 -44.93 1.18 17.04
N VAL A 576 -43.96 1.44 16.16
CA VAL A 576 -42.62 1.96 16.49
C VAL A 576 -42.33 3.18 15.62
N SER A 577 -41.69 4.18 16.21
CA SER A 577 -41.13 5.35 15.54
C SER A 577 -39.69 5.56 16.02
N TYR A 578 -39.00 6.53 15.43
CA TYR A 578 -37.59 6.80 15.69
C TYR A 578 -37.35 8.28 15.89
N ALA A 579 -36.34 8.63 16.67
CA ALA A 579 -35.78 9.97 16.73
C ALA A 579 -34.29 9.92 16.42
N ARG A 580 -33.78 10.92 15.70
CA ARG A 580 -32.33 11.09 15.47
C ARG A 580 -31.61 11.27 16.81
N VAL A 581 -30.38 10.77 16.89
CA VAL A 581 -29.51 10.89 18.06
C VAL A 581 -28.30 11.74 17.67
N PRO A 582 -28.26 13.02 18.08
CA PRO A 582 -27.11 13.88 17.82
C PRO A 582 -25.83 13.35 18.46
N PHE A 583 -24.71 13.61 17.80
CA PHE A 583 -23.36 13.27 18.26
C PHE A 583 -22.36 14.33 17.78
N HIS A 584 -21.13 14.25 18.30
CA HIS A 584 -20.03 15.12 17.91
C HIS A 584 -18.88 14.29 17.38
N MET A 585 -18.31 14.67 16.22
CA MET A 585 -17.04 14.10 15.76
C MET A 585 -15.89 14.89 16.40
N ILE A 586 -14.89 14.17 16.94
CA ILE A 586 -13.74 14.75 17.65
C ILE A 586 -12.41 14.42 16.99
N ALA A 587 -12.37 13.37 16.16
CA ALA A 587 -11.21 12.99 15.36
C ALA A 587 -11.66 12.43 14.01
N ASN A 588 -10.86 12.68 12.97
CA ASN A 588 -10.93 11.97 11.71
C ASN A 588 -9.54 11.41 11.37
N ASP A 589 -9.48 10.29 10.64
CA ASP A 589 -8.25 9.52 10.36
C ASP A 589 -7.37 9.33 11.61
N GLY A 590 -7.98 9.22 12.79
CA GLY A 590 -7.25 9.10 14.04
C GLY A 590 -6.61 10.37 14.58
N ASN A 591 -6.73 11.50 13.89
CA ASN A 591 -6.21 12.81 14.29
C ASN A 591 -7.25 13.59 15.09
N ILE A 592 -6.90 13.99 16.32
CA ILE A 592 -7.75 14.84 17.13
C ILE A 592 -7.86 16.22 16.47
N MET A 593 -9.09 16.69 16.26
CA MET A 593 -9.37 17.91 15.53
C MET A 593 -9.18 19.17 16.37
N GLU A 594 -9.16 20.34 15.74
CA GLU A 594 -9.19 21.65 16.41
C GLU A 594 -10.50 21.91 17.12
N HIS A 595 -11.62 21.53 16.50
CA HIS A 595 -12.97 21.70 17.00
C HIS A 595 -13.78 20.41 16.92
N ALA A 596 -14.72 20.24 17.86
CA ALA A 596 -15.67 19.14 17.83
C ALA A 596 -16.83 19.49 16.89
N VAL A 597 -17.06 18.68 15.84
CA VAL A 597 -18.05 18.98 14.80
C VAL A 597 -19.42 18.44 15.20
N PRO A 598 -20.46 19.30 15.36
CA PRO A 598 -21.77 18.89 15.83
C PRO A 598 -22.66 18.35 14.70
N PHE A 599 -23.02 17.07 14.76
CA PHE A 599 -24.00 16.43 13.87
C PHE A 599 -25.39 16.49 14.48
N ASP A 600 -25.86 17.71 14.80
CA ASP A 600 -27.12 17.99 15.51
C ASP A 600 -28.11 18.84 14.69
N GLY A 601 -27.75 19.16 13.44
CA GLY A 601 -28.52 19.98 12.52
C GLY A 601 -28.50 21.48 12.83
N THR A 602 -27.55 21.95 13.63
CA THR A 602 -27.38 23.39 13.94
C THR A 602 -26.37 24.11 13.06
N LEU A 603 -25.60 23.39 12.25
CA LEU A 603 -24.59 23.92 11.35
C LEU A 603 -24.71 23.25 9.97
N ASP A 604 -24.45 24.02 8.92
CA ASP A 604 -24.32 23.52 7.55
C ASP A 604 -22.89 22.98 7.40
N LEU A 605 -22.75 21.66 7.37
CA LEU A 605 -21.45 21.01 7.54
C LEU A 605 -20.68 20.83 6.22
N ASN A 606 -21.37 20.79 5.08
CA ASN A 606 -20.78 20.72 3.74
C ASN A 606 -20.85 22.05 2.96
N GLY A 607 -21.59 23.04 3.46
CA GLY A 607 -21.71 24.35 2.83
C GLY A 607 -22.69 24.37 1.64
N ASP A 608 -23.61 23.41 1.55
CA ASP A 608 -24.60 23.30 0.47
C ASP A 608 -25.91 24.07 0.75
N GLY A 609 -26.06 24.63 1.96
CA GLY A 609 -27.23 25.35 2.44
C GLY A 609 -28.27 24.50 3.18
N ASN A 610 -28.06 23.19 3.34
CA ASN A 610 -28.99 22.26 3.98
C ASN A 610 -28.50 21.84 5.37
N LEU A 611 -29.17 22.33 6.42
CA LEU A 611 -28.82 21.99 7.81
C LEU A 611 -29.17 20.55 8.23
N GLN A 612 -29.88 19.77 7.41
CA GLN A 612 -30.53 18.51 7.85
C GLN A 612 -29.96 17.25 7.20
N ASP A 613 -29.15 17.35 6.16
CA ASP A 613 -28.53 16.21 5.47
C ASP A 613 -27.47 15.47 6.32
N ASN A 614 -26.80 16.19 7.22
CA ASN A 614 -25.87 15.65 8.21
C ASN A 614 -26.41 15.65 9.65
N ASN A 615 -27.71 15.87 9.88
CA ASN A 615 -28.29 15.78 11.23
C ASN A 615 -28.32 14.31 11.71
N ALA A 616 -27.49 13.99 12.71
CA ALA A 616 -27.23 12.64 13.20
C ALA A 616 -26.79 11.65 12.11
N ILE A 617 -26.15 12.16 11.05
CA ILE A 617 -25.68 11.39 9.89
C ILE A 617 -24.23 11.79 9.58
N LEU A 618 -23.30 10.84 9.75
CA LEU A 618 -21.90 11.00 9.38
C LEU A 618 -21.76 11.27 7.88
N PRO A 619 -20.68 11.96 7.44
CA PRO A 619 -20.35 12.02 6.02
C PRO A 619 -20.08 10.62 5.48
N LEU A 620 -20.02 10.48 4.16
CA LEU A 620 -19.49 9.27 3.54
C LEU A 620 -18.14 8.92 4.18
N GLN A 621 -17.94 7.66 4.57
CA GLN A 621 -16.71 7.10 5.10
C GLN A 621 -16.14 6.13 4.07
N GLY A 622 -14.98 6.48 3.50
CA GLY A 622 -14.21 5.64 2.60
C GLY A 622 -13.49 4.51 3.34
N ILE A 623 -12.91 3.60 2.58
CA ILE A 623 -12.09 2.52 3.11
C ILE A 623 -10.89 3.14 3.83
N ALA A 624 -10.50 2.56 4.97
CA ALA A 624 -9.42 3.03 5.83
C ALA A 624 -9.63 4.36 6.56
N GLU A 625 -10.66 5.15 6.26
CA GLU A 625 -10.97 6.34 7.06
C GLU A 625 -11.42 5.93 8.48
N ARG A 626 -11.02 6.72 9.47
CA ARG A 626 -11.39 6.52 10.88
C ARG A 626 -12.16 7.72 11.39
N TYR A 627 -13.31 7.53 12.04
CA TYR A 627 -14.05 8.61 12.70
C TYR A 627 -14.24 8.30 14.17
N ASP A 628 -13.80 9.22 15.03
CA ASP A 628 -14.09 9.13 16.46
C ASP A 628 -15.25 10.07 16.80
N ILE A 629 -16.32 9.51 17.34
CA ILE A 629 -17.51 10.27 17.74
C ILE A 629 -17.81 10.12 19.22
N ILE A 630 -18.39 11.17 19.81
CA ILE A 630 -18.96 11.15 21.16
C ILE A 630 -20.48 11.14 21.08
N ILE A 631 -21.09 10.14 21.74
CA ILE A 631 -22.54 10.05 21.95
C ILE A 631 -22.83 10.15 23.44
N ASN A 632 -23.74 11.03 23.85
CA ASN A 632 -24.17 11.14 25.24
C ASN A 632 -25.53 10.45 25.47
N PHE A 633 -25.51 9.27 26.08
CA PHE A 633 -26.71 8.47 26.36
C PHE A 633 -27.52 8.94 27.59
N ALA A 634 -27.20 10.10 28.16
CA ALA A 634 -27.98 10.75 29.22
C ALA A 634 -28.68 12.04 28.74
N ARG A 635 -28.45 12.47 27.49
CA ARG A 635 -29.03 13.67 26.88
C ARG A 635 -30.06 13.32 25.81
N ASN A 636 -30.62 14.34 25.16
CA ASN A 636 -31.52 14.20 24.00
C ASN A 636 -32.74 13.30 24.25
N GLY A 637 -33.22 13.31 25.50
CA GLY A 637 -34.37 12.53 25.94
C GLY A 637 -34.13 11.03 26.11
N ILE A 638 -32.89 10.55 25.93
CA ILE A 638 -32.48 9.14 26.09
C ILE A 638 -32.58 8.72 27.56
N LYS A 639 -33.05 7.48 27.80
CA LYS A 639 -33.25 6.91 29.15
C LYS A 639 -32.73 5.48 29.21
N ALA A 640 -32.46 5.00 30.43
CA ALA A 640 -32.15 3.59 30.64
C ALA A 640 -33.31 2.70 30.14
N GLY A 641 -32.96 1.61 29.44
CA GLY A 641 -33.90 0.74 28.73
C GLY A 641 -34.12 1.10 27.26
N ASP A 642 -33.76 2.31 26.82
CA ASP A 642 -33.87 2.71 25.42
C ASP A 642 -32.96 1.86 24.53
N LYS A 643 -33.43 1.62 23.30
CA LYS A 643 -32.67 0.96 22.23
C LYS A 643 -32.30 1.97 21.16
N LEU A 644 -31.02 2.01 20.82
CA LEU A 644 -30.49 2.83 19.73
C LEU A 644 -29.87 1.94 18.66
N TYR A 645 -29.80 2.43 17.44
CA TYR A 645 -29.24 1.71 16.31
C TYR A 645 -28.30 2.59 15.50
N PHE A 646 -27.16 2.01 15.11
CA PHE A 646 -26.44 2.48 13.94
C PHE A 646 -27.11 1.94 12.67
N VAL A 647 -27.24 2.81 11.67
CA VAL A 647 -27.91 2.53 10.40
C VAL A 647 -27.00 2.94 9.25
N ASN A 648 -26.72 2.03 8.33
CA ASN A 648 -26.05 2.38 7.08
C ASN A 648 -27.06 2.85 6.03
N LEU A 649 -26.73 3.94 5.35
CA LEU A 649 -27.56 4.58 4.32
C LEU A 649 -26.99 4.46 2.91
N MET A 650 -25.74 3.99 2.76
CA MET A 650 -25.07 4.03 1.45
C MET A 650 -25.35 2.79 0.61
N GLU A 651 -26.09 2.96 -0.49
CA GLU A 651 -26.34 1.90 -1.48
C GLU A 651 -25.15 1.81 -2.45
N HIS A 652 -24.75 0.58 -2.76
CA HIS A 652 -23.89 0.27 -3.91
C HIS A 652 -24.62 -0.65 -4.90
N ASP A 653 -24.34 -0.49 -6.19
CA ASP A 653 -24.77 -1.42 -7.23
C ASP A 653 -23.64 -2.15 -7.94
N THR A 654 -22.42 -1.62 -7.82
CA THR A 654 -21.19 -2.12 -8.43
C THR A 654 -20.01 -1.84 -7.50
N GLY A 655 -18.87 -2.49 -7.75
CA GLY A 655 -17.62 -2.21 -7.03
C GLY A 655 -17.03 -0.82 -7.30
N LYS A 656 -17.55 -0.10 -8.30
CA LYS A 656 -16.94 1.12 -8.82
C LYS A 656 -16.92 2.29 -7.86
N GLY A 657 -17.88 2.30 -6.95
CA GLY A 657 -18.09 3.34 -5.98
C GLY A 657 -19.53 3.31 -5.47
N PRO A 658 -19.87 4.25 -4.59
CA PRO A 658 -21.22 4.43 -4.12
C PRO A 658 -22.19 4.76 -5.27
N LYS A 659 -23.43 4.32 -5.14
CA LYS A 659 -24.49 4.67 -6.10
C LYS A 659 -25.28 5.88 -5.62
N GLN A 660 -25.80 5.81 -4.39
CA GLN A 660 -26.57 6.88 -3.77
C GLN A 660 -26.75 6.65 -2.26
N ALA A 661 -26.93 7.74 -1.51
CA ALA A 661 -27.41 7.67 -0.14
C ALA A 661 -28.93 7.49 -0.12
N ILE A 662 -29.42 6.47 0.58
CA ILE A 662 -30.84 6.24 0.80
C ILE A 662 -31.35 7.12 1.94
N ASN A 663 -32.54 7.67 1.79
CA ASN A 663 -33.16 8.49 2.82
C ASN A 663 -33.38 7.67 4.11
N LEU A 664 -32.92 8.19 5.25
CA LEU A 664 -33.06 7.55 6.56
C LEU A 664 -34.51 7.13 6.88
N ALA A 665 -35.50 7.96 6.54
CA ALA A 665 -36.92 7.63 6.76
C ALA A 665 -37.38 6.41 5.94
N ASP A 666 -36.86 6.25 4.72
CA ASP A 666 -37.21 5.12 3.85
C ASP A 666 -36.57 3.82 4.34
N VAL A 667 -35.36 3.87 4.90
CA VAL A 667 -34.70 2.72 5.54
C VAL A 667 -35.45 2.29 6.80
N LEU A 668 -35.81 3.24 7.68
CA LEU A 668 -36.47 2.93 8.97
C LEU A 668 -37.92 2.47 8.83
N SER A 669 -38.62 2.97 7.81
CA SER A 669 -39.99 2.54 7.49
C SER A 669 -40.04 1.24 6.67
N GLU A 670 -38.88 0.69 6.30
CA GLU A 670 -38.73 -0.45 5.39
C GLU A 670 -39.33 -0.23 4.00
N LYS A 671 -39.51 1.03 3.57
CA LYS A 671 -39.83 1.37 2.19
C LYS A 671 -38.67 1.02 1.26
N TYR A 672 -37.45 1.18 1.74
CA TYR A 672 -36.25 0.59 1.14
C TYR A 672 -35.84 -0.62 1.98
N LYS A 673 -35.99 -1.82 1.43
CA LYS A 673 -35.63 -3.07 2.10
C LYS A 673 -35.26 -4.13 1.06
N ALA A 674 -33.99 -4.54 1.09
CA ALA A 674 -33.54 -5.68 0.30
C ALA A 674 -34.21 -6.97 0.79
N VAL A 675 -34.68 -7.79 -0.15
CA VAL A 675 -35.29 -9.10 0.12
C VAL A 675 -34.72 -10.14 -0.82
N ILE A 676 -34.69 -11.41 -0.39
CA ILE A 676 -34.28 -12.51 -1.25
C ILE A 676 -35.50 -13.01 -2.05
N LYS A 677 -35.38 -13.05 -3.38
CA LYS A 677 -36.35 -13.69 -4.28
C LYS A 677 -35.76 -14.96 -4.87
N GLN A 678 -36.60 -15.96 -5.08
CA GLN A 678 -36.21 -17.18 -5.80
C GLN A 678 -36.41 -16.99 -7.30
N THR A 679 -35.35 -17.14 -8.09
CA THR A 679 -35.37 -17.09 -9.55
C THR A 679 -35.06 -18.46 -10.14
N SER A 680 -35.13 -18.60 -11.47
CA SER A 680 -34.68 -19.82 -12.17
C SER A 680 -33.17 -20.07 -12.06
N LYS A 681 -32.38 -19.07 -11.63
CA LYS A 681 -30.93 -19.15 -11.41
C LYS A 681 -30.55 -19.30 -9.93
N GLY A 682 -31.52 -19.24 -9.02
CA GLY A 682 -31.33 -19.41 -7.58
C GLY A 682 -31.86 -18.21 -6.77
N PRO A 683 -31.53 -18.14 -5.46
CA PRO A 683 -31.84 -16.97 -4.63
C PRO A 683 -31.02 -15.77 -5.12
N GLU A 684 -31.67 -14.61 -5.22
CA GLU A 684 -31.05 -13.33 -5.60
C GLU A 684 -31.60 -12.21 -4.71
N TRP A 685 -30.76 -11.20 -4.44
CA TRP A 685 -31.20 -9.98 -3.77
C TRP A 685 -32.05 -9.12 -4.71
N ASP A 686 -33.16 -8.60 -4.20
CA ASP A 686 -34.07 -7.71 -4.90
C ASP A 686 -34.51 -6.56 -3.98
N GLY A 687 -34.88 -5.42 -4.55
CA GLY A 687 -35.36 -4.27 -3.77
C GLY A 687 -34.27 -3.43 -3.10
N GLY A 688 -32.99 -3.68 -3.38
CA GLY A 688 -31.86 -2.84 -2.97
C GLY A 688 -30.63 -3.61 -2.49
N ASP A 689 -29.61 -2.86 -2.08
CA ASP A 689 -28.39 -3.36 -1.42
C ASP A 689 -28.70 -3.84 0.03
N PRO A 690 -28.45 -5.11 0.37
CA PRO A 690 -28.76 -5.69 1.69
C PRO A 690 -27.96 -5.11 2.86
N VAL A 691 -26.86 -4.40 2.60
CA VAL A 691 -26.11 -3.73 3.68
C VAL A 691 -26.72 -2.40 4.12
N VAL A 692 -27.71 -1.87 3.40
CA VAL A 692 -28.43 -0.65 3.80
C VAL A 692 -29.48 -1.03 4.83
N GLY A 693 -29.33 -0.52 6.06
CA GLY A 693 -30.17 -0.92 7.18
C GLY A 693 -29.48 -0.78 8.52
N LYS A 694 -30.19 -1.18 9.58
CA LYS A 694 -29.66 -1.24 10.94
C LYS A 694 -28.62 -2.35 11.01
N PHE A 695 -27.45 -2.08 11.59
CA PHE A 695 -26.37 -3.08 11.67
C PHE A 695 -25.75 -3.24 13.06
N MET A 696 -26.10 -2.38 14.02
CA MET A 696 -25.66 -2.53 15.42
C MET A 696 -26.71 -1.95 16.35
N GLN A 697 -26.96 -2.62 17.48
CA GLN A 697 -27.88 -2.14 18.53
C GLN A 697 -27.12 -1.73 19.79
N LEU A 698 -27.51 -0.62 20.40
CA LEU A 698 -27.06 -0.16 21.70
C LEU A 698 -28.21 -0.23 22.70
N ILE A 699 -27.97 -0.79 23.88
CA ILE A 699 -28.97 -0.92 24.94
C ILE A 699 -28.53 -0.10 26.16
N VAL A 700 -29.27 0.96 26.45
CA VAL A 700 -28.90 1.89 27.53
C VAL A 700 -29.19 1.29 28.90
N GLN A 701 -28.20 1.31 29.78
CA GLN A 701 -28.21 0.82 31.15
C GLN A 701 -28.12 1.98 32.13
N PRO A 702 -28.66 1.86 33.35
CA PRO A 702 -28.49 2.86 34.38
C PRO A 702 -27.00 3.14 34.68
N PHE A 703 -26.70 4.42 34.92
CA PHE A 703 -25.42 4.88 35.44
C PHE A 703 -25.65 5.64 36.73
N THR A 704 -24.95 5.26 37.79
CA THR A 704 -25.09 5.87 39.13
C THR A 704 -23.91 6.79 39.48
N GLY A 705 -22.87 6.83 38.64
CA GLY A 705 -21.73 7.71 38.80
C GLY A 705 -21.99 9.11 38.23
N GLN A 706 -21.01 9.98 38.39
CA GLN A 706 -20.98 11.27 37.69
C GLN A 706 -20.22 11.10 36.38
N ASP A 707 -20.80 11.57 35.28
CA ASP A 707 -20.10 11.66 34.01
C ASP A 707 -19.16 12.87 34.05
N VAL A 708 -17.86 12.61 34.06
CA VAL A 708 -16.82 13.63 34.18
C VAL A 708 -15.98 13.75 32.91
N SER A 709 -16.37 13.07 31.82
CA SER A 709 -15.77 13.27 30.52
C SER A 709 -16.03 14.68 30.00
N MET A 710 -15.25 15.11 29.01
CA MET A 710 -15.50 16.37 28.34
C MET A 710 -16.91 16.50 27.78
N ASP A 711 -17.39 17.74 27.71
CA ASP A 711 -18.58 18.10 26.93
C ASP A 711 -18.12 18.63 25.56
N PRO A 712 -18.33 17.89 24.46
CA PRO A 712 -17.90 18.33 23.14
C PRO A 712 -18.58 19.60 22.65
N SER A 713 -19.75 19.97 23.20
CA SER A 713 -20.45 21.20 22.77
C SER A 713 -19.73 22.50 23.18
N LEU A 714 -18.75 22.40 24.08
CA LEU A 714 -17.86 23.50 24.47
C LEU A 714 -16.73 23.75 23.45
N TYR A 715 -16.48 22.82 22.54
CA TYR A 715 -15.38 22.85 21.56
C TYR A 715 -15.87 23.02 20.12
N GLU A 716 -17.14 23.37 19.92
CA GLU A 716 -17.74 23.56 18.60
C GLU A 716 -17.12 24.76 17.86
N PRO A 717 -17.03 24.71 16.52
CA PRO A 717 -16.67 25.88 15.73
C PRO A 717 -17.75 26.97 15.84
N ALA A 718 -17.45 28.16 15.32
CA ALA A 718 -18.44 29.24 15.26
C ALA A 718 -19.66 28.82 14.42
N LYS A 719 -20.87 29.13 14.89
CA LYS A 719 -22.12 28.84 14.19
C LYS A 719 -23.11 30.01 14.29
N PRO A 720 -24.18 30.07 13.48
CA PRO A 720 -25.10 31.21 13.51
C PRO A 720 -25.61 31.53 14.92
N GLY A 721 -25.29 32.73 15.41
CA GLY A 721 -25.67 33.18 16.76
C GLY A 721 -24.83 32.66 17.93
N LYS A 722 -23.77 31.86 17.69
CA LYS A 722 -22.85 31.36 18.72
C LYS A 722 -21.39 31.49 18.25
N ALA A 723 -20.57 32.20 19.03
CA ALA A 723 -19.13 32.28 18.78
C ALA A 723 -18.45 30.90 18.88
N ALA A 724 -17.26 30.77 18.29
CA ALA A 724 -16.45 29.56 18.43
C ALA A 724 -16.18 29.24 19.91
N GLY A 725 -16.19 27.94 20.22
CA GLY A 725 -15.88 27.42 21.54
C GLY A 725 -14.38 27.35 21.82
N LEU A 726 -14.02 26.48 22.76
CA LEU A 726 -12.65 26.11 23.08
C LEU A 726 -12.01 25.34 21.92
N VAL A 727 -10.68 25.34 21.89
CA VAL A 727 -9.86 24.58 20.93
C VAL A 727 -9.35 23.31 21.60
N MET A 728 -9.44 22.18 20.90
CA MET A 728 -8.81 20.91 21.29
C MET A 728 -7.33 20.92 20.85
N ILE A 729 -7.05 20.67 19.57
CA ILE A 729 -5.69 20.71 19.00
C ILE A 729 -5.65 21.60 17.75
N PRO A 730 -4.99 22.77 17.78
CA PRO A 730 -4.88 23.63 16.60
C PRO A 730 -4.05 22.97 15.52
N LEU A 731 -4.38 23.25 14.26
CA LEU A 731 -3.61 22.72 13.14
C LEU A 731 -2.14 23.22 13.17
N PRO A 732 -1.18 22.38 12.74
CA PRO A 732 0.23 22.80 12.62
C PRO A 732 0.44 23.84 11.50
N LEU A 733 -0.55 23.99 10.61
CA LEU A 733 -0.57 24.95 9.52
C LEU A 733 -1.93 25.67 9.49
N ASP A 734 -1.92 27.01 9.55
CA ASP A 734 -3.12 27.84 9.46
C ASP A 734 -3.29 28.38 8.03
N ARG A 735 -4.31 27.88 7.33
CA ARG A 735 -4.64 28.25 5.95
C ARG A 735 -4.94 29.74 5.78
N THR A 736 -5.36 30.42 6.83
CA THR A 736 -5.71 31.85 6.79
C THR A 736 -4.54 32.75 7.14
N SER A 737 -3.48 32.18 7.73
CA SER A 737 -2.29 32.93 8.13
C SER A 737 -1.50 33.41 6.92
N ALA A 738 -1.21 34.71 6.87
CA ALA A 738 -0.39 35.30 5.82
C ALA A 738 1.02 34.69 5.77
N SER A 739 1.59 34.27 6.91
CA SER A 739 2.92 33.65 6.95
C SER A 739 2.91 32.24 6.37
N ASP A 740 1.89 31.45 6.68
CA ASP A 740 1.79 30.09 6.17
C ASP A 740 1.44 30.08 4.69
N GLN A 741 0.63 31.04 4.23
CA GLN A 741 0.40 31.29 2.81
C GLN A 741 1.68 31.61 2.02
N VAL A 742 2.66 32.29 2.63
CA VAL A 742 3.98 32.49 2.01
C VAL A 742 4.74 31.16 1.92
N LYS A 743 4.73 30.34 2.97
CA LYS A 743 5.37 29.02 2.99
C LYS A 743 4.76 28.08 1.95
N LEU A 744 3.43 28.01 1.86
CA LEU A 744 2.70 27.18 0.90
C LEU A 744 3.03 27.56 -0.56
N ARG A 745 3.16 28.85 -0.86
CA ARG A 745 3.58 29.31 -2.20
C ARG A 745 5.04 28.96 -2.53
N ALA A 746 5.90 28.89 -1.51
CA ALA A 746 7.31 28.52 -1.67
C ALA A 746 7.55 27.01 -1.61
N ALA A 747 6.56 26.24 -1.13
CA ALA A 747 6.62 24.78 -1.07
C ALA A 747 6.74 24.18 -2.47
N ARG A 748 7.25 22.96 -2.51
CA ARG A 748 7.29 22.17 -3.74
C ARG A 748 5.88 21.66 -4.08
N HIS A 749 5.51 21.62 -5.37
CA HIS A 749 4.18 21.16 -5.81
C HIS A 749 4.26 19.85 -6.58
N ARG A 750 3.39 18.90 -6.27
CA ARG A 750 3.27 17.64 -7.01
C ARG A 750 1.85 17.35 -7.42
N GLU A 751 1.68 16.64 -8.52
CA GLU A 751 0.36 16.16 -8.97
C GLU A 751 0.38 14.65 -9.19
N PHE A 752 -0.63 13.98 -8.62
CA PHE A 752 -0.89 12.57 -8.78
C PHE A 752 -2.30 12.37 -9.32
N ILE A 753 -2.42 11.77 -10.50
CA ILE A 753 -3.70 11.51 -11.16
C ILE A 753 -4.00 10.02 -11.11
N PHE A 754 -5.01 9.64 -10.33
CA PHE A 754 -5.46 8.26 -10.13
C PHE A 754 -6.53 7.91 -11.14
N GLY A 755 -6.30 6.90 -11.99
CA GLY A 755 -7.32 6.54 -12.98
C GLY A 755 -7.12 5.17 -13.63
N ARG A 756 -7.82 4.97 -14.75
CA ARG A 756 -7.75 3.76 -15.59
C ARG A 756 -7.12 3.98 -16.97
N SER A 757 -6.70 5.21 -17.26
CA SER A 757 -6.09 5.52 -18.56
C SER A 757 -4.70 4.91 -18.64
N ASP A 758 -4.28 4.48 -19.83
CA ASP A 758 -2.95 3.93 -20.09
C ASP A 758 -2.65 2.56 -19.43
N GLY A 759 -3.65 1.92 -18.79
CA GLY A 759 -3.56 0.56 -18.25
C GLY A 759 -3.93 -0.54 -19.26
N THR A 760 -3.78 -1.80 -18.85
CA THR A 760 -4.21 -2.98 -19.63
C THR A 760 -5.50 -3.57 -19.07
N ASP A 761 -6.17 -4.48 -19.78
CA ASP A 761 -7.37 -5.15 -19.23
C ASP A 761 -7.08 -5.92 -17.93
N SER A 762 -5.85 -6.42 -17.75
CA SER A 762 -5.41 -7.18 -16.57
C SER A 762 -4.80 -6.32 -15.46
N ALA A 763 -4.32 -5.12 -15.79
CA ALA A 763 -3.81 -4.13 -14.85
C ALA A 763 -4.35 -2.74 -15.24
N PRO A 764 -5.66 -2.51 -15.05
CA PRO A 764 -6.33 -1.35 -15.61
C PRO A 764 -5.99 -0.06 -14.86
N TRP A 765 -5.52 -0.15 -13.62
CA TRP A 765 -5.33 1.00 -12.77
C TRP A 765 -3.93 1.58 -12.86
N THR A 766 -3.86 2.89 -13.01
CA THR A 766 -2.61 3.63 -13.16
C THR A 766 -2.61 4.90 -12.33
N ILE A 767 -1.41 5.37 -12.03
CA ILE A 767 -1.19 6.70 -11.44
C ILE A 767 -0.24 7.48 -12.34
N LYS A 768 -0.65 8.69 -12.74
CA LYS A 768 0.23 9.67 -13.41
C LYS A 768 0.90 10.54 -12.36
N THR A 769 2.16 10.88 -12.58
CA THR A 769 2.92 11.77 -11.69
C THR A 769 3.44 12.96 -12.49
N ASP A 770 3.15 14.18 -12.02
CA ASP A 770 3.67 15.46 -12.53
C ASP A 770 3.53 15.61 -14.06
N GLY A 771 2.33 15.34 -14.60
CA GLY A 771 2.03 15.44 -16.03
C GLY A 771 2.61 14.32 -16.91
N GLY A 772 3.29 13.33 -16.31
CA GLY A 772 3.86 12.17 -17.00
C GLY A 772 2.85 11.10 -17.41
N PHE A 773 3.36 9.97 -17.89
CA PHE A 773 2.55 8.79 -18.23
C PHE A 773 1.94 8.13 -16.99
N GLY A 774 0.79 7.48 -17.19
CA GLY A 774 0.21 6.61 -16.18
C GLY A 774 0.93 5.27 -16.14
N TYR A 775 1.28 4.81 -14.95
CA TYR A 775 1.88 3.50 -14.76
C TYR A 775 1.11 2.67 -13.74
N SER A 776 1.02 1.35 -13.98
CA SER A 776 0.65 0.37 -12.97
C SER A 776 1.79 0.18 -11.97
N MET A 777 1.49 -0.27 -10.76
CA MET A 777 2.50 -0.51 -9.73
C MET A 777 3.66 -1.39 -10.23
N ASP A 778 4.88 -0.91 -9.99
CA ASP A 778 6.10 -1.71 -9.98
C ASP A 778 6.95 -1.21 -8.79
N PRO A 779 7.27 -2.03 -7.79
CA PRO A 779 7.99 -1.58 -6.59
C PRO A 779 9.43 -1.12 -6.89
N ARG A 780 9.94 -1.43 -8.09
CA ARG A 780 11.26 -1.01 -8.57
C ARG A 780 11.25 0.40 -9.14
N ARG A 781 10.08 1.03 -9.30
CA ARG A 781 9.94 2.38 -9.86
C ARG A 781 9.71 3.41 -8.75
N ILE A 782 10.55 4.44 -8.71
CA ILE A 782 10.41 5.60 -7.82
C ILE A 782 9.66 6.70 -8.58
N ASN A 783 8.48 7.06 -8.10
CA ASN A 783 7.63 8.09 -8.70
C ASN A 783 7.96 9.50 -8.19
N ALA A 784 8.25 9.63 -6.90
CA ALA A 784 8.60 10.90 -6.27
C ALA A 784 9.71 10.70 -5.22
N ALA A 785 10.51 11.73 -5.01
CA ALA A 785 11.54 11.77 -3.98
C ALA A 785 11.56 13.13 -3.26
N PRO A 786 10.70 13.33 -2.25
CA PRO A 786 10.87 14.41 -1.28
C PRO A 786 12.20 14.23 -0.54
N GLN A 787 12.74 15.32 0.00
CA GLN A 787 14.01 15.29 0.74
C GLN A 787 13.82 15.85 2.14
N LEU A 788 14.42 15.23 3.14
CA LEU A 788 14.46 15.76 4.50
C LEU A 788 15.17 17.11 4.55
N ALA A 789 14.74 18.00 5.45
CA ALA A 789 15.40 19.29 5.65
C ALA A 789 16.74 19.15 6.42
N SER A 790 16.84 18.14 7.28
CA SER A 790 18.00 17.88 8.13
C SER A 790 18.08 16.40 8.50
N GLU A 791 19.29 15.95 8.83
CA GLU A 791 19.53 14.64 9.44
C GLU A 791 19.17 14.61 10.93
N ALA A 792 19.21 13.42 11.54
CA ALA A 792 19.10 13.26 12.99
C ALA A 792 20.21 14.04 13.71
N THR A 793 19.84 14.77 14.77
CA THR A 793 20.78 15.57 15.58
C THR A 793 20.42 15.52 17.07
N ASP A 794 21.43 15.51 17.94
CA ASP A 794 21.23 15.44 19.40
C ASP A 794 20.38 16.61 19.94
N GLY A 795 20.55 17.81 19.38
CA GLY A 795 19.84 19.03 19.80
C GLY A 795 18.56 19.34 19.01
N GLY A 796 18.27 18.55 17.97
CA GLY A 796 17.31 18.90 16.93
C GLY A 796 17.79 20.01 15.98
N PHE A 797 17.07 20.18 14.89
CA PHE A 797 17.14 21.28 13.93
C PHE A 797 16.10 22.36 14.26
N SER A 798 16.31 23.61 13.84
CA SER A 798 15.29 24.66 13.99
C SER A 798 14.56 24.90 12.68
N GLY A 799 13.24 24.71 12.63
CA GLY A 799 12.45 24.97 11.43
C GLY A 799 11.15 24.18 11.40
N ASP A 800 10.57 24.04 10.21
CA ASP A 800 9.27 23.39 9.99
C ASP A 800 9.38 21.98 9.36
N GLY A 801 10.60 21.53 9.04
CA GLY A 801 10.84 20.39 8.14
C GLY A 801 10.77 20.78 6.67
N THR A 802 10.72 19.78 5.79
CA THR A 802 10.44 20.01 4.36
C THR A 802 8.93 20.03 4.14
N LEU A 803 8.42 21.07 3.48
CA LEU A 803 7.00 21.22 3.16
C LEU A 803 6.79 21.03 1.66
N GLU A 804 5.88 20.13 1.29
CA GLU A 804 5.36 20.01 -0.08
C GLU A 804 3.83 20.19 -0.09
N VAL A 805 3.30 20.62 -1.24
CA VAL A 805 1.87 20.67 -1.54
C VAL A 805 1.59 19.66 -2.63
N TRP A 806 0.75 18.68 -2.33
CA TRP A 806 0.42 17.60 -3.23
C TRP A 806 -1.03 17.76 -3.69
N LYS A 807 -1.25 17.57 -4.99
CA LYS A 807 -2.56 17.52 -5.63
C LYS A 807 -2.87 16.08 -5.99
N ILE A 808 -3.90 15.52 -5.35
CA ILE A 808 -4.47 14.22 -5.72
C ILE A 808 -5.71 14.48 -6.58
N LYS A 809 -5.75 13.88 -7.75
CA LYS A 809 -6.81 14.11 -8.74
C LYS A 809 -7.40 12.82 -9.28
N ASN A 810 -8.70 12.81 -9.47
CA ASN A 810 -9.41 11.75 -10.17
C ASN A 810 -9.20 11.88 -11.69
N GLY A 811 -8.58 10.87 -12.28
CA GLY A 811 -8.26 10.77 -13.71
C GLY A 811 -9.29 10.02 -14.54
N GLY A 812 -10.46 9.67 -13.98
CA GLY A 812 -11.48 8.90 -14.68
C GLY A 812 -12.92 9.22 -14.28
N ASN A 813 -13.85 8.97 -15.19
CA ASN A 813 -15.28 9.18 -14.95
C ASN A 813 -15.91 7.93 -14.32
N GLY A 814 -16.51 8.08 -13.15
CA GLY A 814 -17.37 7.06 -12.53
C GLY A 814 -16.69 6.11 -11.52
N TRP A 815 -15.53 6.48 -11.00
CA TRP A 815 -14.83 5.74 -9.94
C TRP A 815 -14.55 6.64 -8.75
N SER A 816 -14.58 6.04 -7.56
CA SER A 816 -14.18 6.70 -6.32
C SER A 816 -12.92 6.05 -5.76
N HIS A 817 -12.00 6.88 -5.28
CA HIS A 817 -10.70 6.47 -4.76
C HIS A 817 -10.48 7.15 -3.39
N PRO A 818 -10.43 6.41 -2.28
CA PRO A 818 -9.90 6.91 -1.02
C PRO A 818 -8.38 6.79 -1.10
N VAL A 819 -7.66 7.86 -1.42
CA VAL A 819 -6.20 7.80 -1.63
C VAL A 819 -5.47 7.94 -0.31
N HIS A 820 -4.64 6.96 0.04
CA HIS A 820 -3.79 6.98 1.21
C HIS A 820 -2.35 7.38 0.83
N VAL A 821 -1.76 8.28 1.62
CA VAL A 821 -0.32 8.62 1.56
C VAL A 821 0.31 8.15 2.88
N HIS A 822 1.33 7.31 2.79
CA HIS A 822 2.04 6.79 3.98
C HIS A 822 2.86 7.90 4.68
N PHE A 823 3.45 7.55 5.82
CA PHE A 823 4.43 8.32 6.59
C PHE A 823 3.90 9.50 7.42
N GLU A 824 3.23 10.47 6.81
CA GLU A 824 2.86 11.71 7.52
C GLU A 824 1.52 12.28 7.04
N GLU A 825 0.77 12.86 7.96
CA GLU A 825 -0.54 13.41 7.67
C GLU A 825 -0.43 14.79 6.99
N GLY A 826 -1.42 15.10 6.15
CA GLY A 826 -1.53 16.39 5.49
C GLY A 826 -2.70 17.21 5.98
N VAL A 827 -2.57 18.53 5.82
CA VAL A 827 -3.66 19.48 5.99
C VAL A 827 -4.28 19.73 4.62
N ILE A 828 -5.54 19.32 4.42
CA ILE A 828 -6.28 19.64 3.18
C ILE A 828 -6.40 21.15 3.05
N LEU A 829 -5.86 21.72 1.98
CA LEU A 829 -5.91 23.14 1.64
C LEU A 829 -7.19 23.47 0.88
N SER A 830 -7.52 22.66 -0.12
CA SER A 830 -8.69 22.85 -0.96
C SER A 830 -9.25 21.52 -1.49
N ARG A 831 -10.57 21.51 -1.75
CA ARG A 831 -11.27 20.48 -2.52
C ARG A 831 -11.96 21.17 -3.69
N ASP A 832 -11.62 20.81 -4.93
CA ASP A 832 -12.09 21.49 -6.14
C ASP A 832 -11.94 23.03 -6.07
N GLY A 833 -10.83 23.51 -5.50
CA GLY A 833 -10.55 24.93 -5.29
C GLY A 833 -11.40 25.62 -4.20
N LYS A 834 -12.22 24.87 -3.44
CA LYS A 834 -13.03 25.36 -2.32
C LYS A 834 -12.43 24.95 -0.98
N ALA A 835 -12.86 25.61 0.09
CA ALA A 835 -12.51 25.20 1.45
C ALA A 835 -13.06 23.79 1.75
N PRO A 836 -12.34 22.96 2.53
CA PRO A 836 -12.85 21.65 2.96
C PRO A 836 -14.10 21.80 3.85
N PRO A 837 -14.97 20.77 3.89
CA PRO A 837 -16.14 20.74 4.77
C PRO A 837 -15.74 20.75 6.25
N GLU A 838 -16.67 21.08 7.14
CA GLU A 838 -16.39 21.28 8.57
C GLU A 838 -15.77 20.03 9.23
N TRP A 839 -16.10 18.82 8.79
CA TRP A 839 -15.52 17.58 9.30
C TRP A 839 -14.09 17.26 8.82
N GLU A 840 -13.50 18.05 7.92
CA GLU A 840 -12.09 17.91 7.48
C GLU A 840 -11.29 19.20 7.67
N LYS A 841 -11.98 20.34 7.70
CA LYS A 841 -11.38 21.66 7.89
C LYS A 841 -10.55 21.75 9.16
N TRP A 842 -10.97 21.07 10.23
CA TRP A 842 -10.33 21.13 11.54
C TRP A 842 -9.33 20.00 11.78
N ALA A 843 -8.96 19.24 10.75
CA ALA A 843 -8.18 18.01 10.91
C ALA A 843 -6.95 17.94 10.01
N ARG A 844 -6.02 17.08 10.43
CA ARG A 844 -4.98 16.48 9.59
C ARG A 844 -5.52 15.13 9.12
N LYS A 845 -5.17 14.68 7.92
CA LYS A 845 -5.67 13.44 7.32
C LYS A 845 -4.55 12.66 6.64
N ASP A 846 -4.74 11.35 6.50
CA ASP A 846 -3.87 10.47 5.73
C ASP A 846 -4.61 9.79 4.57
N VAL A 847 -5.95 9.86 4.54
CA VAL A 847 -6.81 9.33 3.48
C VAL A 847 -7.63 10.44 2.83
N TYR A 848 -7.46 10.64 1.53
CA TYR A 848 -8.05 11.69 0.72
C TYR A 848 -8.99 11.10 -0.32
N ARG A 849 -10.30 11.21 -0.07
CA ARG A 849 -11.30 10.75 -1.04
C ARG A 849 -11.38 11.68 -2.25
N ILE A 850 -11.29 11.09 -3.44
CA ILE A 850 -11.58 11.70 -4.75
C ILE A 850 -12.58 10.83 -5.52
N GLY A 851 -13.43 11.42 -6.36
CA GLY A 851 -14.51 10.73 -7.06
C GLY A 851 -15.80 11.55 -7.16
N PRO A 852 -16.80 11.07 -7.90
CA PRO A 852 -18.03 11.80 -8.24
C PRO A 852 -19.07 11.89 -7.10
N ASP A 853 -18.78 11.34 -5.93
CA ASP A 853 -19.73 11.31 -4.81
C ASP A 853 -20.02 12.71 -4.25
N ALA A 854 -21.21 12.89 -3.67
CA ALA A 854 -21.64 14.19 -3.13
C ALA A 854 -20.74 14.74 -2.00
N ASP A 855 -20.13 13.87 -1.20
CA ASP A 855 -19.20 14.23 -0.12
C ASP A 855 -17.72 14.07 -0.57
N SER A 856 -17.46 14.04 -1.88
CA SER A 856 -16.14 13.85 -2.49
C SER A 856 -15.79 15.02 -3.42
N SER A 857 -14.61 14.98 -4.04
CA SER A 857 -14.14 15.99 -5.00
C SER A 857 -13.42 15.38 -6.19
N GLU A 858 -13.31 16.12 -7.30
CA GLU A 858 -12.48 15.70 -8.44
C GLU A 858 -10.99 15.83 -8.11
N GLU A 859 -10.62 16.87 -7.35
CA GLU A 859 -9.25 17.05 -6.85
C GLU A 859 -9.20 17.50 -5.38
N VAL A 860 -8.09 17.18 -4.74
CA VAL A 860 -7.74 17.59 -3.37
C VAL A 860 -6.32 18.11 -3.38
N GLU A 861 -6.10 19.31 -2.84
CA GLU A 861 -4.76 19.82 -2.54
C GLU A 861 -4.51 19.70 -1.04
N MET A 862 -3.41 19.07 -0.65
CA MET A 862 -2.99 18.95 0.75
C MET A 862 -1.54 19.41 0.94
N ALA A 863 -1.25 19.98 2.11
CA ALA A 863 0.10 20.31 2.54
C ALA A 863 0.63 19.20 3.45
N ILE A 864 1.78 18.62 3.11
CA ILE A 864 2.43 17.53 3.85
C ILE A 864 3.83 17.99 4.24
N ARG A 865 4.24 17.65 5.47
CA ARG A 865 5.61 17.86 5.93
C ARG A 865 6.34 16.52 5.88
N PHE A 866 7.65 16.56 5.62
CA PHE A 866 8.50 15.37 5.62
C PHE A 866 9.67 15.61 6.56
N ARG A 867 9.78 14.76 7.59
CA ARG A 867 10.66 14.96 8.76
C ARG A 867 11.21 13.63 9.30
N GLU A 868 12.21 13.66 10.17
CA GLU A 868 12.72 12.57 11.02
C GLU A 868 13.26 11.23 10.41
N PHE A 869 12.62 10.65 9.41
CA PHE A 869 12.97 9.33 8.85
C PHE A 869 13.08 9.38 7.33
N ALA A 870 13.94 8.56 6.75
CA ALA A 870 14.13 8.45 5.31
C ALA A 870 13.81 7.02 4.83
N GLY A 871 13.80 6.81 3.52
CA GLY A 871 13.59 5.49 2.91
C GLY A 871 12.31 5.41 2.09
N THR A 872 11.88 4.18 1.81
CA THR A 872 10.83 3.87 0.85
C THR A 872 9.44 3.81 1.50
N TYR A 873 8.49 4.54 0.91
CA TYR A 873 7.09 4.62 1.34
C TYR A 873 6.15 4.47 0.14
N MET A 874 4.84 4.38 0.43
CA MET A 874 3.80 4.11 -0.56
C MET A 874 2.75 5.23 -0.63
N GLU A 875 2.08 5.31 -1.77
CA GLU A 875 0.85 6.08 -1.96
C GLU A 875 -0.09 5.27 -2.87
N HIS A 876 -1.37 5.19 -2.53
CA HIS A 876 -2.31 4.33 -3.26
C HIS A 876 -3.78 4.62 -3.03
N CYS A 877 -4.62 4.09 -3.90
CA CYS A 877 -6.04 3.98 -3.63
C CYS A 877 -6.31 2.87 -2.61
N HIS A 878 -7.00 3.19 -1.52
CA HIS A 878 -7.37 2.26 -0.46
C HIS A 878 -8.70 1.53 -0.73
N ASN A 879 -9.30 1.70 -1.92
CA ASN A 879 -10.07 0.59 -2.47
C ASN A 879 -9.03 -0.47 -2.85
N THR A 880 -8.76 -1.36 -1.91
CA THR A 880 -7.66 -2.33 -1.97
C THR A 880 -7.74 -3.25 -3.19
N GLN A 881 -8.92 -3.40 -3.80
CA GLN A 881 -9.05 -4.12 -5.06
C GLN A 881 -8.44 -3.34 -6.24
N HIS A 882 -8.55 -2.01 -6.24
CA HIS A 882 -7.82 -1.14 -7.15
C HIS A 882 -6.32 -1.18 -6.84
N GLU A 883 -5.92 -1.15 -5.56
CA GLU A 883 -4.53 -1.30 -5.10
C GLU A 883 -3.86 -2.57 -5.61
N ASP A 884 -4.55 -3.71 -5.57
CA ASP A 884 -4.03 -5.01 -6.00
C ASP A 884 -3.95 -5.16 -7.55
N THR A 885 -4.52 -4.22 -8.33
CA THR A 885 -4.64 -4.35 -9.81
C THR A 885 -4.23 -3.15 -10.70
N SER A 886 -3.29 -2.25 -10.42
CA SER A 886 -2.49 -2.04 -9.21
C SER A 886 -2.26 -0.53 -9.03
N MET A 887 -3.24 0.14 -8.42
CA MET A 887 -3.29 1.59 -8.17
C MET A 887 -2.46 1.98 -6.94
N LEU A 888 -1.17 1.68 -7.03
CA LEU A 888 -0.18 1.84 -5.98
C LEU A 888 1.10 2.39 -6.60
N LEU A 889 1.80 3.26 -5.89
CA LEU A 889 3.11 3.77 -6.29
C LEU A 889 4.07 3.82 -5.11
N ARG A 890 5.37 3.87 -5.44
CA ARG A 890 6.46 4.08 -4.50
C ARG A 890 7.00 5.50 -4.60
N TRP A 891 7.29 6.08 -3.45
CA TRP A 891 8.09 7.29 -3.31
C TRP A 891 9.16 7.10 -2.24
N ASP A 892 10.31 7.75 -2.40
CA ASP A 892 11.44 7.61 -1.48
C ASP A 892 11.70 8.95 -0.79
N LEU A 893 11.63 8.99 0.53
CA LEU A 893 12.08 10.14 1.32
C LEU A 893 13.61 10.10 1.40
N GLU A 894 14.27 11.05 0.76
CA GLU A 894 15.73 11.08 0.65
C GLU A 894 16.39 11.84 1.81
N HIS A 895 17.56 11.36 2.22
CA HIS A 895 18.47 12.10 3.09
C HIS A 895 18.93 13.42 2.44
N PRO A 896 19.23 14.48 3.21
CA PRO A 896 19.81 15.70 2.67
C PRO A 896 21.09 15.42 1.86
N GLY A 897 21.11 15.82 0.60
CA GLY A 897 22.25 15.61 -0.30
C GLY A 897 22.42 14.19 -0.85
N GLN A 898 21.42 13.31 -0.72
CA GLN A 898 21.44 11.99 -1.34
C GLN A 898 21.39 12.08 -2.88
N PHE A 899 22.32 11.39 -3.55
CA PHE A 899 22.38 11.31 -5.02
C PHE A 899 22.03 9.92 -5.55
N GLN A 900 22.34 8.87 -4.79
CA GLN A 900 22.10 7.47 -5.13
C GLN A 900 20.67 7.03 -4.77
N MET A 901 20.19 5.98 -5.42
CA MET A 901 18.84 5.43 -5.23
C MET A 901 18.89 4.15 -4.39
N MET A 902 17.91 4.00 -3.50
CA MET A 902 17.75 2.81 -2.68
C MET A 902 17.29 1.63 -3.56
N PRO A 903 17.93 0.45 -3.48
CA PRO A 903 17.53 -0.71 -4.26
C PRO A 903 16.24 -1.32 -3.73
N THR A 904 15.57 -2.10 -4.56
CA THR A 904 14.29 -2.75 -4.23
C THR A 904 14.55 -4.16 -3.71
N PRO A 905 14.04 -4.54 -2.52
CA PRO A 905 14.12 -5.91 -2.05
C PRO A 905 13.21 -6.83 -2.87
N LEU A 906 13.68 -8.04 -3.16
CA LEU A 906 12.93 -9.15 -3.77
C LEU A 906 13.00 -10.36 -2.82
N PRO A 907 12.04 -10.50 -1.89
CA PRO A 907 12.01 -11.64 -0.98
C PRO A 907 11.70 -12.97 -1.70
N GLY A 908 12.37 -14.04 -1.29
CA GLY A 908 12.12 -15.41 -1.72
C GLY A 908 12.46 -16.43 -0.64
N TRP A 909 12.20 -17.72 -0.91
CA TRP A 909 12.47 -18.81 0.03
C TRP A 909 13.96 -18.99 0.38
N ASP A 910 14.87 -18.46 -0.43
CA ASP A 910 16.32 -18.52 -0.21
C ASP A 910 16.89 -17.29 0.52
N GLY A 911 16.07 -16.27 0.75
CA GLY A 911 16.47 -14.98 1.32
C GLY A 911 15.92 -13.82 0.51
N VAL A 912 16.43 -12.62 0.78
CA VAL A 912 16.02 -11.40 0.06
C VAL A 912 17.16 -10.98 -0.86
N GLU A 913 16.85 -10.88 -2.15
CA GLU A 913 17.74 -10.30 -3.16
C GLU A 913 17.44 -8.81 -3.34
N TYR A 914 18.35 -8.08 -4.00
CA TYR A 914 18.17 -6.67 -4.31
C TYR A 914 18.37 -6.40 -5.78
N VAL A 915 17.53 -5.52 -6.33
CA VAL A 915 17.66 -5.01 -7.70
C VAL A 915 17.69 -3.49 -7.71
N ASN A 916 18.42 -2.93 -8.67
CA ASN A 916 18.47 -1.48 -8.85
C ASN A 916 17.08 -0.93 -9.16
N SER A 917 16.76 0.20 -8.57
CA SER A 917 15.53 0.92 -8.84
C SER A 917 15.67 1.76 -10.12
N ALA A 918 14.55 1.99 -10.80
CA ALA A 918 14.43 3.02 -11.83
C ALA A 918 13.58 4.17 -11.29
N ALA A 919 13.78 5.39 -11.78
CA ALA A 919 13.04 6.56 -11.31
C ALA A 919 12.42 7.33 -12.47
N LEU A 920 11.25 7.92 -12.26
CA LEU A 920 10.66 8.85 -13.22
C LEU A 920 11.56 10.07 -13.42
N PRO A 921 11.61 10.70 -14.60
CA PRO A 921 12.41 11.90 -14.83
C PRO A 921 12.13 13.03 -13.82
N THR A 922 10.89 13.14 -13.33
CA THR A 922 10.41 14.18 -12.41
C THR A 922 10.57 13.83 -10.92
N PHE A 923 11.08 12.64 -10.56
CA PHE A 923 11.04 12.18 -9.16
C PHE A 923 11.66 13.19 -8.17
N ARG A 924 12.80 13.80 -8.52
CA ARG A 924 13.45 14.88 -7.75
C ARG A 924 13.06 16.29 -8.16
N THR A 925 12.41 16.48 -9.30
CA THR A 925 12.05 17.79 -9.84
C THR A 925 10.53 17.91 -9.97
N ALA A 926 9.92 18.61 -9.03
CA ALA A 926 8.51 18.98 -9.09
C ALA A 926 8.20 19.97 -10.22
N SER A 927 6.94 19.97 -10.67
CA SER A 927 6.44 21.07 -11.48
C SER A 927 6.32 22.34 -10.60
N SER A 928 6.80 23.48 -11.08
CA SER A 928 6.68 24.75 -10.35
C SER A 928 5.23 25.25 -10.43
N GLY A 929 4.41 24.90 -9.45
CA GLY A 929 3.00 25.29 -9.32
C GLY A 929 2.77 26.77 -9.03
N SER A 930 3.09 27.68 -9.95
CA SER A 930 2.56 29.05 -9.94
C SER A 930 1.77 29.35 -11.21
N GLY A 931 0.45 29.24 -11.12
CA GLY A 931 -0.51 29.60 -12.17
C GLY A 931 -0.60 31.11 -12.45
N ASN A 932 0.52 31.79 -12.70
CA ASN A 932 0.54 33.11 -13.33
C ASN A 932 1.88 33.46 -13.99
N ASP A 933 2.54 32.50 -14.63
CA ASP A 933 3.64 32.81 -15.55
C ASP A 933 3.02 33.01 -16.93
N GLY A 934 3.28 34.15 -17.57
CA GLY A 934 2.87 34.36 -18.97
C GLY A 934 3.40 33.26 -19.88
N ASN A 935 2.81 33.15 -21.08
CA ASN A 935 3.14 32.14 -22.09
C ASN A 935 4.66 31.88 -22.15
N LYS A 936 5.07 30.67 -21.79
CA LYS A 936 6.46 30.22 -21.77
C LYS A 936 6.81 29.69 -23.15
N PRO A 937 7.99 30.03 -23.68
CA PRO A 937 8.46 29.48 -24.94
C PRO A 937 8.47 27.94 -24.94
N PRO A 938 8.11 27.30 -26.06
CA PRO A 938 8.24 25.86 -26.19
C PRO A 938 9.71 25.42 -26.08
N VAL A 939 9.94 24.18 -25.67
CA VAL A 939 11.25 23.55 -25.61
C VAL A 939 11.40 22.66 -26.83
N ALA A 940 12.27 23.07 -27.75
CA ALA A 940 12.64 22.26 -28.90
C ALA A 940 13.79 21.31 -28.54
N VAL A 941 13.66 20.02 -28.87
CA VAL A 941 14.61 18.96 -28.54
C VAL A 941 15.37 18.53 -29.79
N ASN A 942 16.67 18.26 -29.63
CA ASN A 942 17.52 17.84 -30.75
C ASN A 942 17.05 16.49 -31.32
N ASP A 943 17.03 16.39 -32.64
CA ASP A 943 16.64 15.19 -33.37
C ASP A 943 17.83 14.56 -34.07
N SER A 944 17.73 13.26 -34.32
CA SER A 944 18.67 12.57 -35.20
C SER A 944 17.98 11.53 -36.05
N ALA A 945 18.50 11.33 -37.26
CA ALA A 945 18.07 10.24 -38.13
C ALA A 945 19.23 9.81 -39.05
N ALA A 946 18.98 8.80 -39.87
CA ALA A 946 19.93 8.34 -40.87
C ALA A 946 19.24 8.11 -42.21
N THR A 947 19.95 8.41 -43.30
CA THR A 947 19.51 8.10 -44.66
C THR A 947 20.70 7.73 -45.55
N MET A 948 20.41 7.37 -46.80
CA MET A 948 21.40 7.07 -47.83
C MET A 948 21.38 8.17 -48.88
N ALA A 949 22.50 8.34 -49.60
CA ALA A 949 22.57 9.25 -50.74
C ALA A 949 21.39 9.05 -51.71
N GLY A 950 20.77 10.16 -52.14
CA GLY A 950 19.64 10.18 -53.06
C GLY A 950 18.28 9.76 -52.48
N LYS A 951 18.19 9.42 -51.19
CA LYS A 951 16.92 9.02 -50.55
C LYS A 951 16.43 10.09 -49.54
N PRO A 952 15.40 10.89 -49.88
CA PRO A 952 14.81 11.83 -48.94
C PRO A 952 14.19 11.12 -47.72
N ILE A 953 14.18 11.79 -46.58
CA ILE A 953 13.51 11.33 -45.35
C ILE A 953 12.59 12.43 -44.81
N VAL A 954 11.41 12.02 -44.34
CA VAL A 954 10.46 12.89 -43.63
C VAL A 954 10.65 12.67 -42.13
N LEU A 955 10.75 13.76 -41.38
CA LEU A 955 11.06 13.80 -39.95
C LEU A 955 9.92 14.52 -39.22
N ASN A 956 9.36 13.86 -38.20
CA ASN A 956 8.43 14.48 -37.28
C ASN A 956 9.20 15.05 -36.09
N VAL A 957 9.90 16.16 -36.33
CA VAL A 957 10.77 16.80 -35.34
C VAL A 957 10.00 17.35 -34.14
N LEU A 958 8.73 17.74 -34.32
CA LEU A 958 7.90 18.22 -33.22
C LEU A 958 7.42 17.11 -32.26
N ALA A 959 7.74 15.84 -32.52
CA ALA A 959 7.19 14.71 -31.75
C ALA A 959 7.74 14.61 -30.32
N ASN A 960 8.95 15.12 -30.09
CA ASN A 960 9.65 15.17 -28.80
C ASN A 960 9.75 16.59 -28.24
N ASP A 961 9.18 17.58 -28.93
CA ASP A 961 9.08 18.96 -28.47
C ASP A 961 7.89 19.14 -27.54
N THR A 962 8.02 20.06 -26.59
CA THR A 962 6.97 20.32 -25.59
C THR A 962 6.79 21.79 -25.36
N ASP A 963 5.55 22.24 -25.18
CA ASP A 963 5.26 23.56 -24.63
C ASP A 963 5.04 23.46 -23.11
N PRO A 964 5.81 24.16 -22.26
CA PRO A 964 5.67 24.08 -20.80
C PRO A 964 4.26 24.41 -20.28
N ASP A 965 3.48 25.17 -21.05
CA ASP A 965 2.13 25.59 -20.70
C ASP A 965 1.05 24.83 -21.51
N GLY A 966 1.44 23.87 -22.35
CA GLY A 966 0.52 23.03 -23.13
C GLY A 966 -0.16 23.74 -24.32
N ASN A 967 0.41 24.83 -24.85
CA ASN A 967 -0.16 25.58 -25.98
C ASN A 967 0.07 24.88 -27.33
N LEU A 968 -0.65 23.77 -27.52
CA LEU A 968 -0.60 22.92 -28.71
C LEU A 968 -1.67 23.34 -29.75
N PRO A 969 -1.50 23.01 -31.05
CA PRO A 969 -0.37 22.28 -31.63
C PRO A 969 0.88 23.14 -31.81
N LEU A 970 2.06 22.52 -31.68
CA LEU A 970 3.33 23.13 -32.07
C LEU A 970 3.45 23.21 -33.59
N SER A 971 4.24 24.17 -34.06
CA SER A 971 4.60 24.35 -35.47
C SER A 971 6.10 24.60 -35.62
N ILE A 972 6.64 24.29 -36.79
CA ILE A 972 8.07 24.48 -37.09
C ILE A 972 8.32 25.90 -37.59
N SER A 973 9.27 26.60 -36.99
CA SER A 973 9.73 27.91 -37.41
C SER A 973 11.26 28.01 -37.42
N SER A 974 11.80 29.13 -37.89
CA SER A 974 13.24 29.46 -37.87
C SER A 974 14.18 28.33 -38.38
N LEU A 975 13.76 27.65 -39.45
CA LEU A 975 14.49 26.54 -40.07
C LEU A 975 15.74 27.03 -40.81
N ALA A 976 16.92 26.61 -40.35
CA ALA A 976 18.19 26.79 -41.03
C ALA A 976 18.47 25.62 -42.00
N GLN A 977 19.25 25.87 -43.04
CA GLN A 977 19.72 24.83 -43.96
C GLN A 977 21.01 24.18 -43.46
N PRO A 978 21.29 22.93 -43.84
CA PRO A 978 22.60 22.32 -43.62
C PRO A 978 23.68 23.00 -44.47
N ASP A 979 24.95 22.70 -44.17
CA ASP A 979 26.10 23.26 -44.90
C ASP A 979 26.03 22.96 -46.40
N SER A 980 26.60 23.87 -47.20
CA SER A 980 26.59 23.77 -48.67
C SER A 980 27.15 22.43 -49.14
N GLY A 981 26.38 21.71 -49.96
CA GLY A 981 26.75 20.39 -50.49
C GLY A 981 26.32 19.20 -49.63
N GLN A 982 25.72 19.43 -48.45
CA GLN A 982 25.24 18.37 -47.55
C GLN A 982 23.73 18.09 -47.68
N GLY A 983 23.09 18.48 -48.79
CA GLY A 983 21.65 18.30 -49.02
C GLY A 983 20.83 19.56 -48.70
N THR A 984 19.51 19.44 -48.70
CA THR A 984 18.57 20.53 -48.40
C THR A 984 17.45 20.06 -47.49
N VAL A 985 16.85 20.99 -46.74
CA VAL A 985 15.69 20.71 -45.89
C VAL A 985 14.52 21.64 -46.23
N SER A 986 13.29 21.10 -46.25
CA SER A 986 12.06 21.88 -46.43
C SER A 986 11.05 21.52 -45.35
N SER A 987 10.23 22.49 -44.91
CA SER A 987 9.14 22.28 -43.94
C SER A 987 7.78 22.48 -44.59
N ASN A 988 6.79 21.70 -44.14
CA ASN A 988 5.37 21.96 -44.43
C ASN A 988 4.64 22.65 -43.24
N GLY A 989 5.39 23.07 -42.23
CA GLY A 989 4.89 23.69 -40.98
C GLY A 989 4.75 22.73 -39.80
N THR A 990 4.70 21.42 -40.04
CA THR A 990 4.57 20.39 -38.98
C THR A 990 5.58 19.24 -39.09
N GLN A 991 6.14 19.02 -40.28
CA GLN A 991 7.19 18.03 -40.53
C GLN A 991 8.30 18.63 -41.39
N LEU A 992 9.51 18.11 -41.21
CA LEU A 992 10.67 18.41 -42.06
C LEU A 992 10.88 17.31 -43.08
N THR A 993 11.26 17.67 -44.30
CA THR A 993 11.78 16.74 -45.30
C THR A 993 13.23 17.11 -45.60
N TYR A 994 14.15 16.21 -45.28
CA TYR A 994 15.56 16.35 -45.63
C TYR A 994 15.88 15.53 -46.88
N THR A 995 16.50 16.17 -47.87
CA THR A 995 16.90 15.60 -49.16
C THR A 995 18.44 15.58 -49.23
N PRO A 996 19.09 14.40 -49.11
CA PRO A 996 20.54 14.30 -49.23
C PRO A 996 20.99 14.45 -50.70
N PRO A 997 22.28 14.72 -50.97
CA PRO A 997 22.83 14.68 -52.32
C PRO A 997 22.59 13.32 -53.00
N ALA A 998 22.36 13.31 -54.31
CA ALA A 998 22.06 12.10 -55.08
C ALA A 998 23.15 11.02 -54.97
N THR A 999 24.40 11.43 -54.80
CA THR A 999 25.56 10.55 -54.63
C THR A 999 26.51 11.16 -53.63
N VAL A 1000 27.08 10.34 -52.72
CA VAL A 1000 28.10 10.77 -51.75
C VAL A 1000 29.24 9.75 -51.75
N ALA A 1001 30.48 10.21 -51.79
CA ALA A 1001 31.67 9.34 -51.89
C ALA A 1001 32.08 8.74 -50.54
N THR A 1002 31.83 9.46 -49.45
CA THR A 1002 32.11 9.07 -48.07
C THR A 1002 30.91 9.44 -47.20
N ALA A 1003 30.69 8.69 -46.12
CA ALA A 1003 29.64 9.03 -45.16
C ALA A 1003 29.94 10.37 -44.48
N PHE A 1004 28.89 11.16 -44.21
CA PHE A 1004 28.98 12.41 -43.47
C PHE A 1004 27.71 12.62 -42.64
N THR A 1005 27.75 13.57 -41.70
CA THR A 1005 26.57 14.02 -40.95
C THR A 1005 26.16 15.41 -41.42
N ALA A 1006 24.94 15.54 -41.94
CA ALA A 1006 24.33 16.84 -42.18
C ALA A 1006 23.75 17.36 -40.87
N SER A 1007 24.00 18.63 -40.56
CA SER A 1007 23.45 19.29 -39.36
C SER A 1007 22.71 20.55 -39.77
N PHE A 1008 21.48 20.72 -39.28
CA PHE A 1008 20.69 21.94 -39.45
C PHE A 1008 19.81 22.17 -38.22
N THR A 1009 19.17 23.33 -38.11
CA THR A 1009 18.40 23.68 -36.90
C THR A 1009 16.99 24.15 -37.21
N TYR A 1010 16.06 23.99 -36.27
CA TYR A 1010 14.73 24.59 -36.30
C TYR A 1010 14.34 25.12 -34.91
N ALA A 1011 13.34 25.99 -34.83
CA ALA A 1011 12.69 26.35 -33.58
C ALA A 1011 11.26 25.79 -33.57
N ALA A 1012 10.80 25.36 -32.40
CA ALA A 1012 9.39 25.05 -32.18
C ALA A 1012 8.64 26.35 -31.91
N ARG A 1013 7.42 26.49 -32.42
CA ARG A 1013 6.54 27.63 -32.13
C ARG A 1013 5.19 27.14 -31.64
N ASP A 1014 4.75 27.69 -30.52
CA ASP A 1014 3.48 27.33 -29.88
C ASP A 1014 2.26 27.98 -30.58
N ALA A 1015 1.06 27.57 -30.16
CA ALA A 1015 -0.20 28.08 -30.71
C ALA A 1015 -0.48 29.56 -30.38
N LYS A 1016 0.27 30.16 -29.43
CA LYS A 1016 0.19 31.58 -29.06
C LYS A 1016 1.29 32.43 -29.72
N GLY A 1017 2.17 31.81 -30.50
CA GLY A 1017 3.16 32.44 -31.36
C GLY A 1017 4.55 32.63 -30.75
N LEU A 1018 4.86 32.10 -29.55
CA LEU A 1018 6.24 32.14 -29.02
C LEU A 1018 7.09 31.02 -29.61
N GLU A 1019 8.35 31.34 -29.89
CA GLU A 1019 9.35 30.40 -30.40
C GLU A 1019 10.27 29.91 -29.30
N SER A 1020 10.76 28.68 -29.43
CA SER A 1020 11.74 28.10 -28.51
C SER A 1020 12.98 28.99 -28.38
N LEU A 1021 13.42 29.20 -27.14
CA LEU A 1021 14.54 30.11 -26.84
C LEU A 1021 15.87 29.64 -27.45
N ALA A 1022 16.05 28.32 -27.55
CA ALA A 1022 17.13 27.70 -28.28
C ALA A 1022 16.54 26.92 -29.47
N PRO A 1023 17.15 27.02 -30.67
CA PRO A 1023 16.77 26.16 -31.77
C PRO A 1023 17.31 24.75 -31.53
N ALA A 1024 16.51 23.74 -31.85
CA ALA A 1024 16.91 22.34 -31.85
C ALA A 1024 17.80 22.04 -33.06
N THR A 1025 18.83 21.24 -32.85
CA THR A 1025 19.72 20.72 -33.89
C THR A 1025 19.23 19.36 -34.36
N VAL A 1026 19.07 19.21 -35.67
CA VAL A 1026 18.77 17.96 -36.34
C VAL A 1026 20.04 17.42 -36.99
N SER A 1027 20.47 16.23 -36.58
CA SER A 1027 21.66 15.55 -37.10
C SER A 1027 21.28 14.35 -37.97
N ILE A 1028 21.59 14.41 -39.27
CA ILE A 1028 21.30 13.34 -40.22
C ILE A 1028 22.57 12.65 -40.68
N ALA A 1029 22.76 11.39 -40.28
CA ALA A 1029 23.83 10.56 -40.82
C ALA A 1029 23.50 10.13 -42.26
N VAL A 1030 24.32 10.55 -43.23
CA VAL A 1030 24.18 10.21 -44.65
C VAL A 1030 25.28 9.23 -45.04
N SER A 1031 24.89 8.02 -45.40
CA SER A 1031 25.80 6.99 -45.91
C SER A 1031 25.83 6.95 -47.44
N PRO A 1032 26.95 6.54 -48.06
CA PRO A 1032 26.97 6.16 -49.48
C PRO A 1032 25.89 5.12 -49.75
N ALA A 1033 25.24 5.20 -50.91
CA ALA A 1033 24.33 4.15 -51.32
C ALA A 1033 25.10 2.82 -51.39
N VAL A 1034 24.67 1.81 -50.62
CA VAL A 1034 25.22 0.45 -50.72
C VAL A 1034 24.91 -0.05 -52.13
N PRO A 1035 25.90 -0.56 -52.89
CA PRO A 1035 25.60 -1.21 -54.16
C PRO A 1035 24.66 -2.38 -53.87
N MET A 1036 23.43 -2.32 -54.39
CA MET A 1036 22.57 -3.49 -54.39
C MET A 1036 23.26 -4.59 -55.23
N ASP A 1037 23.30 -5.80 -54.70
CA ASP A 1037 23.59 -6.97 -55.52
C ASP A 1037 22.54 -7.05 -56.64
N GLU A 1038 22.99 -7.33 -57.85
CA GLU A 1038 22.15 -7.54 -59.02
C GLU A 1038 22.45 -8.94 -59.60
N ILE A 1039 21.61 -9.90 -59.22
CA ILE A 1039 21.61 -11.27 -59.70
C ILE A 1039 20.84 -11.32 -61.01
N GLN A 1040 21.48 -11.82 -62.05
CA GLN A 1040 20.85 -12.13 -63.33
C GLN A 1040 21.00 -13.62 -63.61
N VAL A 1041 19.89 -14.33 -63.87
CA VAL A 1041 19.91 -15.74 -64.26
C VAL A 1041 19.98 -15.81 -65.79
N SER A 1042 21.10 -16.27 -66.32
CA SER A 1042 21.34 -16.34 -67.77
C SER A 1042 20.83 -17.63 -68.40
N SER A 1043 20.73 -18.71 -67.63
CA SER A 1043 20.16 -19.98 -68.07
C SER A 1043 19.61 -20.76 -66.89
N ALA A 1044 18.43 -21.36 -67.06
CA ALA A 1044 17.84 -22.29 -66.11
C ALA A 1044 17.18 -23.42 -66.91
N THR A 1045 17.78 -24.62 -66.88
CA THR A 1045 17.27 -25.78 -67.60
C THR A 1045 17.30 -27.04 -66.74
N VAL A 1046 16.38 -27.96 -67.00
CA VAL A 1046 16.37 -29.28 -66.39
C VAL A 1046 16.13 -30.35 -67.45
N GLN A 1047 16.90 -31.43 -67.41
CA GLN A 1047 16.81 -32.53 -68.37
C GLN A 1047 16.56 -33.85 -67.64
N LEU A 1048 15.56 -34.61 -68.11
CA LEU A 1048 15.35 -35.99 -67.65
C LEU A 1048 16.44 -36.91 -68.23
N ARG A 1049 17.04 -37.71 -67.35
CA ARG A 1049 18.00 -38.78 -67.66
C ARG A 1049 17.35 -40.14 -67.33
N SER A 1050 18.01 -41.22 -67.73
CA SER A 1050 17.56 -42.58 -67.40
C SER A 1050 17.44 -42.78 -65.88
N ASN A 1051 16.55 -43.69 -65.46
CA ASN A 1051 16.31 -44.06 -64.06
C ASN A 1051 15.81 -42.91 -63.16
N ASN A 1052 14.89 -42.07 -63.66
CA ASN A 1052 14.31 -40.92 -62.93
C ASN A 1052 15.35 -39.96 -62.34
N ARG A 1053 16.45 -39.76 -63.06
CA ARG A 1053 17.47 -38.78 -62.69
C ARG A 1053 17.22 -37.49 -63.43
N TRP A 1054 17.26 -36.36 -62.74
CA TRP A 1054 17.06 -35.04 -63.31
C TRP A 1054 18.34 -34.23 -63.18
N THR A 1055 18.91 -33.79 -64.30
CA THR A 1055 20.08 -32.91 -64.31
C THR A 1055 19.61 -31.47 -64.44
N TRP A 1056 19.86 -30.67 -63.40
CA TRP A 1056 19.52 -29.25 -63.29
C TRP A 1056 20.74 -28.43 -63.61
N GLU A 1057 20.65 -27.55 -64.60
CA GLU A 1057 21.71 -26.60 -64.95
C GLU A 1057 21.20 -25.17 -64.87
N VAL A 1058 21.77 -24.41 -63.93
CA VAL A 1058 21.40 -23.01 -63.69
C VAL A 1058 22.66 -22.18 -63.64
N SER A 1059 22.70 -21.07 -64.36
CA SER A 1059 23.85 -20.16 -64.39
C SER A 1059 23.41 -18.70 -64.46
N GLY A 1060 24.30 -17.81 -64.04
CA GLY A 1060 24.04 -16.39 -64.04
C GLY A 1060 25.26 -15.54 -63.66
N THR A 1061 24.98 -14.26 -63.41
CA THR A 1061 25.93 -13.28 -62.90
C THR A 1061 25.41 -12.66 -61.61
N THR A 1062 26.30 -12.14 -60.79
CA THR A 1062 26.05 -11.24 -59.65
C THR A 1062 26.96 -10.04 -59.80
N SER A 1063 26.50 -8.85 -59.41
CA SER A 1063 27.34 -7.64 -59.39
C SER A 1063 28.33 -7.62 -58.21
N VAL A 1064 28.19 -8.53 -57.24
CA VAL A 1064 29.03 -8.57 -56.03
C VAL A 1064 29.70 -9.94 -55.86
N ALA A 1065 31.02 -9.98 -56.06
CA ALA A 1065 31.83 -11.19 -55.94
C ALA A 1065 32.28 -11.49 -54.50
N THR A 1066 32.80 -10.49 -53.80
CA THR A 1066 33.47 -10.67 -52.50
C THR A 1066 32.44 -10.73 -51.37
N GLY A 1067 32.52 -11.77 -50.53
CA GLY A 1067 31.62 -11.94 -49.38
C GLY A 1067 30.20 -12.42 -49.72
N ASN A 1068 29.92 -12.69 -51.00
CA ASN A 1068 28.62 -13.16 -51.46
C ASN A 1068 28.59 -14.69 -51.63
N SER A 1069 27.39 -15.30 -51.57
CA SER A 1069 27.16 -16.70 -51.93
C SER A 1069 25.79 -16.85 -52.59
N ILE A 1070 25.69 -17.70 -53.61
CA ILE A 1070 24.46 -17.89 -54.40
C ILE A 1070 23.90 -19.29 -54.14
N ARG A 1071 22.69 -19.37 -53.57
CA ARG A 1071 21.96 -20.64 -53.34
C ARG A 1071 20.83 -20.79 -54.35
N VAL A 1072 20.68 -21.99 -54.91
CA VAL A 1072 19.68 -22.31 -55.93
C VAL A 1072 18.73 -23.37 -55.41
N SER A 1073 17.43 -23.13 -55.51
CA SER A 1073 16.37 -24.05 -55.06
C SER A 1073 15.22 -24.09 -56.07
N THR A 1074 14.46 -25.17 -56.09
CA THR A 1074 13.31 -25.37 -57.00
C THR A 1074 12.18 -26.10 -56.27
N ASN A 1075 10.97 -26.06 -56.82
CA ASN A 1075 9.89 -26.92 -56.38
C ASN A 1075 9.77 -28.13 -57.31
N THR A 1076 9.67 -29.32 -56.72
CA THR A 1076 9.43 -30.58 -57.43
C THR A 1076 8.00 -31.07 -57.18
N THR A 1077 7.59 -32.09 -57.90
CA THR A 1077 6.29 -32.77 -57.69
C THR A 1077 6.08 -33.34 -56.28
N SER A 1078 7.15 -33.51 -55.49
CA SER A 1078 7.08 -33.94 -54.08
C SER A 1078 7.41 -32.85 -53.06
N GLY A 1079 7.50 -31.58 -53.49
CA GLY A 1079 7.79 -30.44 -52.62
C GLY A 1079 9.11 -29.72 -52.93
N PRO A 1080 9.52 -28.75 -52.09
CA PRO A 1080 10.72 -27.95 -52.30
C PRO A 1080 12.00 -28.79 -52.28
N LEU A 1081 12.95 -28.44 -53.14
CA LEU A 1081 14.25 -29.08 -53.28
C LEU A 1081 15.35 -28.02 -53.36
N ASP A 1082 16.28 -28.05 -52.40
CA ASP A 1082 17.49 -27.24 -52.45
C ASP A 1082 18.52 -27.93 -53.36
N LEU A 1083 18.95 -27.23 -54.42
CA LEU A 1083 19.96 -27.73 -55.36
C LEU A 1083 21.38 -27.39 -54.90
N GLY A 1084 21.54 -26.49 -53.92
CA GLY A 1084 22.80 -26.17 -53.25
C GLY A 1084 23.40 -24.82 -53.63
N LEU A 1085 24.66 -24.62 -53.22
CA LEU A 1085 25.42 -23.39 -53.46
C LEU A 1085 26.16 -23.45 -54.80
N ALA A 1086 26.01 -22.40 -55.61
CA ALA A 1086 26.73 -22.24 -56.87
C ALA A 1086 28.11 -21.59 -56.61
N PRO A 1087 29.22 -22.19 -57.08
CA PRO A 1087 30.53 -21.56 -56.98
C PRO A 1087 30.59 -20.27 -57.79
N LEU A 1088 31.24 -19.25 -57.22
CA LEU A 1088 31.44 -17.94 -57.83
C LEU A 1088 32.82 -17.85 -58.48
N SER A 1089 32.86 -17.36 -59.72
CA SER A 1089 34.08 -17.05 -60.46
C SER A 1089 34.12 -15.55 -60.75
N SER A 1090 35.11 -14.84 -60.22
CA SER A 1090 35.22 -13.38 -60.36
C SER A 1090 35.31 -12.95 -61.83
N SER A 1091 34.62 -11.85 -62.17
CA SER A 1091 34.66 -11.25 -63.50
C SER A 1091 34.54 -9.73 -63.38
N GLY A 1092 35.65 -9.00 -63.47
CA GLY A 1092 35.69 -7.53 -63.60
C GLY A 1092 34.82 -6.75 -62.61
N SER A 1093 33.56 -6.52 -62.98
CA SER A 1093 32.53 -5.77 -62.23
C SER A 1093 31.58 -6.64 -61.39
N GLY A 1094 31.90 -7.91 -61.13
CA GLY A 1094 31.04 -8.85 -60.40
C GLY A 1094 31.59 -10.28 -60.42
N ALA A 1095 30.72 -11.29 -60.38
CA ALA A 1095 31.08 -12.71 -60.55
C ALA A 1095 30.05 -13.47 -61.39
N ARG A 1096 30.52 -14.52 -62.09
CA ARG A 1096 29.67 -15.52 -62.73
C ARG A 1096 29.48 -16.71 -61.80
N TRP A 1097 28.30 -17.30 -61.82
CA TRP A 1097 28.01 -18.53 -61.08
C TRP A 1097 27.33 -19.55 -61.99
N LYS A 1098 27.62 -20.83 -61.76
CA LYS A 1098 26.97 -21.95 -62.42
C LYS A 1098 26.82 -23.12 -61.46
N LEU A 1099 25.63 -23.70 -61.42
CA LEU A 1099 25.30 -24.92 -60.71
C LEU A 1099 24.86 -25.97 -61.71
N SER A 1100 25.47 -27.16 -61.65
CA SER A 1100 25.01 -28.35 -62.37
C SER A 1100 24.91 -29.50 -61.37
N VAL A 1101 23.69 -29.96 -61.10
CA VAL A 1101 23.41 -30.98 -60.08
C VAL A 1101 22.47 -32.02 -60.68
N THR A 1102 22.70 -33.30 -60.38
CA THR A 1102 21.77 -34.37 -60.78
C THR A 1102 21.11 -34.98 -59.55
N THR A 1103 19.79 -34.89 -59.47
CA THR A 1103 18.99 -35.50 -58.41
C THR A 1103 18.28 -36.76 -58.92
N THR A 1104 17.82 -37.62 -58.01
CA THR A 1104 17.05 -38.84 -58.34
C THR A 1104 15.67 -38.72 -57.71
N GLY A 1105 14.62 -39.08 -58.44
CA GLY A 1105 13.23 -39.03 -57.95
C GLY A 1105 12.39 -37.99 -58.68
N SER A 1106 11.74 -37.11 -57.91
CA SER A 1106 10.70 -36.19 -58.40
C SER A 1106 11.24 -35.13 -59.36
N GLY A 1107 10.57 -34.98 -60.50
CA GLY A 1107 10.85 -33.93 -61.49
C GLY A 1107 10.30 -32.56 -61.10
N PRO A 1108 10.54 -31.52 -61.93
CA PRO A 1108 10.10 -30.15 -61.65
C PRO A 1108 8.59 -30.05 -61.48
N ALA A 1109 8.13 -29.16 -60.59
CA ALA A 1109 6.72 -28.80 -60.46
C ALA A 1109 6.21 -28.06 -61.71
N SER A 1110 4.88 -27.95 -61.87
CA SER A 1110 4.26 -27.20 -62.98
C SER A 1110 3.55 -25.95 -62.43
N PRO A 1111 3.90 -24.73 -62.89
CA PRO A 1111 4.93 -24.41 -63.88
C PRO A 1111 6.36 -24.58 -63.32
N PRO A 1112 7.32 -25.04 -64.14
CA PRO A 1112 8.70 -25.25 -63.70
C PRO A 1112 9.41 -23.92 -63.46
N ALA A 1113 9.99 -23.73 -62.27
CA ALA A 1113 10.72 -22.53 -61.90
C ALA A 1113 11.88 -22.85 -60.96
N VAL A 1114 12.87 -21.96 -60.93
CA VAL A 1114 13.99 -22.01 -59.98
C VAL A 1114 14.15 -20.65 -59.29
N THR A 1115 14.42 -20.68 -57.99
CA THR A 1115 14.69 -19.52 -57.17
C THR A 1115 16.16 -19.47 -56.79
N VAL A 1116 16.79 -18.34 -57.05
CA VAL A 1116 18.21 -18.06 -56.80
C VAL A 1116 18.30 -16.95 -55.77
N LYS A 1117 18.99 -17.20 -54.66
CA LYS A 1117 19.10 -16.25 -53.54
C LYS A 1117 20.57 -15.95 -53.23
N SER A 1118 20.88 -14.68 -53.09
CA SER A 1118 22.16 -14.16 -52.62
C SER A 1118 22.19 -14.04 -51.10
N ALA A 1119 23.37 -14.23 -50.50
CA ALA A 1119 23.60 -13.96 -49.08
C ALA A 1119 23.42 -12.47 -48.71
N LEU A 1120 23.48 -11.58 -49.71
CA LEU A 1120 23.28 -10.13 -49.55
C LEU A 1120 21.79 -9.71 -49.66
N GLY A 1121 20.87 -10.68 -49.67
CA GLY A 1121 19.44 -10.45 -49.50
C GLY A 1121 18.60 -10.44 -50.78
N GLN A 1122 19.21 -10.39 -51.97
CA GLN A 1122 18.46 -10.42 -53.22
C GLN A 1122 18.00 -11.85 -53.59
N SER A 1123 16.78 -11.98 -54.10
CA SER A 1123 16.19 -13.25 -54.53
C SER A 1123 15.50 -13.08 -55.89
N VAL A 1124 15.82 -13.95 -56.84
CA VAL A 1124 15.25 -13.94 -58.20
C VAL A 1124 14.67 -15.32 -58.51
N THR A 1125 13.40 -15.35 -58.94
CA THR A 1125 12.75 -16.59 -59.41
C THR A 1125 12.53 -16.48 -60.91
N VAL A 1126 13.04 -17.46 -61.66
CA VAL A 1126 12.88 -17.50 -63.13
C VAL A 1126 12.22 -18.81 -63.58
N PRO A 1127 11.50 -18.79 -64.72
CA PRO A 1127 11.01 -20.01 -65.35
C PRO A 1127 12.17 -20.96 -65.68
N LEU A 1128 11.94 -22.25 -65.46
CA LEU A 1128 12.90 -23.31 -65.72
C LEU A 1128 12.47 -24.06 -66.99
N SER A 1129 13.33 -24.09 -68.00
CA SER A 1129 13.03 -24.78 -69.26
C SER A 1129 13.34 -26.28 -69.14
N ILE A 1130 12.35 -27.13 -69.41
CA ILE A 1130 12.55 -28.59 -69.45
C ILE A 1130 13.09 -28.96 -70.84
N LYS A 1131 14.25 -29.62 -70.87
CA LYS A 1131 14.97 -30.05 -72.09
C LYS A 1131 14.90 -31.55 -72.32
#